data_AF-A0A1Y2C014-F1
#
_entry.id   AF-A0A1Y2C014-F1
#
_cell.length_a   1.000
_cell.length_b   1.000
_cell.length_c   1.000
_cell.angle_alpha   90.00
_cell.angle_beta   90.00
_cell.angle_gamma   90.00
#
_symmetry.space_group_name_H-M   'P 1'
#
loop_
_entity.id
_entity.type
_entity.pdbx_description
1 polymer ?
#
loop_
_entity_poly.entity_id
_entity_poly.type
_entity_poly.pdbx_seq_one_letter_code
_entity_poly.pdbx_strand_id
1 'polypeptide(L)'
;MTSYANRKAPPTSQGARKPAPGAAASSAADDDLYSFEKKAPGDTGGYRTSGGRVIGTSAGGPPRTGAAFGYTSAGRTAMGTSMGGGGDGPRPMTSVRAAGYSSRGRATNVGGQSFDPFNQGTAVAAAEKALDPLPEEQIKTLEKKINQLIQESCIAASQGNNQLALEKAKDAGKRERALAKQRDQAGLGDQINLDLTYCVLFNLANQYHGCKMYQEALNSFAVIVKNKMFNQSGRLRVNMGNIYFEQQKYSQAVKMYRMALDQIPNTNRDIRLKIMRNIGAAFVKMGQFQDAITSFESIMEISPDHHTGFNLILCYFALGDRERMKKGFQKIVSIKIPSVEQNDDIVTSGGGGVSTLDKGVDENGEPIRDHEPIDDHEVFNEDRLRAIARERAKASERFMILAAKLVAPSIESNFSAGFDNVIEIIKSSPHGEIASELEIAKAIQFLKSKDFSKAIDTLKSFEKKDPKLVGTASTNLSFLYFLESDFRHAEKYAQLAIQNDRYNAKAQTNLGNCYYQRAEYDKAKECYQEAISVDALCTEAMYNLGLTYKKSGEYQEAFACFEKLHSILRNSGEVIFQIADICDKRGHLQQAMEWYNILISVVPTDPSVLARLGDMFVKDGDKSQAFQYYSESYRYFPSNMEVIAWLGAYYVDCEVYEHAVQFFERATLIQPNEIRWHLMIASCYRRSGNYQQAFETYKRIHMRFPENVECLRFLVRICTDLGMKEAQEYVLKLAKAEKGKEGSGGDGRVSVAVKEKERERERNSAAGERGDARFTVDSNITRPKTASRKQAQPQDDEDWHEDVAGLLPE
;
A
#
# COMPACT_ATOMS: atom_id res chain seq x y z
N MET A 1 -27.74 -34.69 -22.06
CA MET A 1 -28.95 -34.22 -21.36
C MET A 1 -28.48 -33.58 -20.06
N THR A 2 -28.43 -32.24 -20.00
CA THR A 2 -29.47 -31.32 -19.46
C THR A 2 -29.51 -31.30 -17.92
N SER A 3 -29.54 -30.16 -17.23
CA SER A 3 -29.54 -28.75 -17.71
C SER A 3 -29.42 -27.75 -16.54
N TYR A 4 -28.80 -26.59 -16.79
CA TYR A 4 -29.14 -25.24 -16.28
C TYR A 4 -29.43 -25.06 -14.76
N ALA A 5 -28.57 -24.35 -14.00
CA ALA A 5 -28.59 -22.88 -13.79
C ALA A 5 -29.61 -22.42 -12.69
N ASN A 6 -29.70 -21.18 -12.19
CA ASN A 6 -29.03 -19.91 -12.52
C ASN A 6 -29.18 -18.87 -11.36
N ARG A 7 -28.16 -18.01 -11.13
CA ARG A 7 -28.27 -16.67 -10.44
C ARG A 7 -28.69 -16.69 -8.93
N LYS A 8 -28.60 -15.60 -8.14
CA LYS A 8 -28.53 -14.14 -8.42
C LYS A 8 -27.84 -13.35 -7.26
N ALA A 9 -27.31 -12.15 -7.57
CA ALA A 9 -26.73 -11.13 -6.65
C ALA A 9 -27.34 -9.73 -6.98
N PRO A 10 -26.89 -8.55 -6.47
CA PRO A 10 -25.94 -8.19 -5.41
C PRO A 10 -26.68 -7.56 -4.17
N PRO A 11 -26.68 -6.25 -3.75
CA PRO A 11 -26.11 -4.98 -4.29
C PRO A 11 -25.24 -4.11 -3.34
N THR A 12 -24.08 -3.69 -3.86
CA THR A 12 -23.28 -2.44 -3.66
C THR A 12 -23.69 -1.28 -2.72
N SER A 13 -22.70 -0.71 -2.00
CA SER A 13 -22.30 0.73 -2.04
C SER A 13 -20.96 0.92 -1.28
N GLN A 14 -19.85 1.30 -1.93
CA GLN A 14 -19.36 2.66 -2.25
C GLN A 14 -18.80 3.48 -1.05
N GLY A 15 -17.54 3.91 -1.16
CA GLY A 15 -16.85 4.79 -0.20
C GLY A 15 -15.33 4.85 -0.43
N ALA A 16 -14.86 5.74 -1.30
CA ALA A 16 -13.47 5.75 -1.77
C ALA A 16 -12.55 6.76 -1.04
N ARG A 17 -11.24 6.47 -1.01
CA ARG A 17 -10.15 7.49 -0.99
C ARG A 17 -8.86 6.91 -1.58
N LYS A 18 -8.12 7.74 -2.33
CA LYS A 18 -6.85 7.41 -2.98
C LYS A 18 -5.65 7.64 -2.04
N PRO A 19 -4.55 6.89 -2.20
CA PRO A 19 -3.20 7.40 -1.98
C PRO A 19 -2.57 7.90 -3.30
N ALA A 20 -1.68 8.88 -3.20
CA ALA A 20 -0.76 9.32 -4.25
C ALA A 20 0.60 9.61 -3.57
N PRO A 21 1.74 9.55 -4.29
CA PRO A 21 3.03 9.20 -3.66
C PRO A 21 3.71 10.35 -2.91
N GLY A 22 4.41 10.00 -1.83
CA GLY A 22 5.25 10.90 -1.04
C GLY A 22 6.21 10.16 -0.12
N ALA A 23 7.47 10.61 -0.11
CA ALA A 23 8.66 10.12 0.60
C ALA A 23 8.50 9.22 1.85
N ALA A 24 9.43 8.25 1.98
CA ALA A 24 9.55 7.34 3.12
C ALA A 24 9.92 8.05 4.44
N ALA A 25 8.92 8.43 5.25
CA ALA A 25 9.13 9.09 6.55
C ALA A 25 7.95 8.89 7.55
N SER A 26 7.34 7.70 7.64
CA SER A 26 6.12 7.49 8.45
C SER A 26 6.09 6.28 9.39
N SER A 27 6.83 5.19 9.15
CA SER A 27 6.68 3.93 9.91
C SER A 27 7.25 3.92 11.34
N ALA A 28 7.71 5.06 11.86
CA ALA A 28 8.14 5.25 13.26
C ALA A 28 7.20 6.18 14.06
N ALA A 29 6.23 6.83 13.41
CA ALA A 29 5.52 7.98 13.99
C ALA A 29 4.42 7.61 15.00
N ASP A 30 3.94 6.36 15.03
CA ASP A 30 2.87 5.93 15.93
C ASP A 30 3.38 5.55 17.35
N ASP A 31 4.69 5.33 17.51
CA ASP A 31 5.35 5.08 18.82
C ASP A 31 5.90 6.37 19.48
N ASP A 32 6.04 7.48 18.74
CA ASP A 32 6.60 8.76 19.23
C ASP A 32 5.81 9.37 20.40
N LEU A 33 4.50 9.09 20.52
CA LEU A 33 3.57 9.84 21.37
C LEU A 33 3.20 9.10 22.67
N TYR A 34 3.93 9.38 23.76
CA TYR A 34 3.67 8.71 25.04
C TYR A 34 2.33 9.16 25.65
N SER A 35 1.37 8.24 25.82
CA SER A 35 0.10 8.46 26.53
C SER A 35 0.14 7.91 27.96
N PHE A 36 -0.59 8.55 28.88
CA PHE A 36 -0.62 8.13 30.29
C PHE A 36 -1.54 6.93 30.57
N GLU A 37 -2.23 6.40 29.56
CA GLU A 37 -3.21 5.30 29.73
C GLU A 37 -2.67 3.91 29.36
N LYS A 38 -1.58 3.80 28.59
CA LYS A 38 -1.04 2.50 28.18
C LYS A 38 -0.21 1.82 29.29
N LYS A 39 -0.91 1.32 30.32
CA LYS A 39 -0.45 0.23 31.21
C LYS A 39 -1.58 -0.80 31.36
N ALA A 40 -1.32 -2.05 30.95
CA ALA A 40 -2.24 -3.17 31.16
C ALA A 40 -2.07 -3.76 32.58
N PRO A 41 -3.17 -4.05 33.30
CA PRO A 41 -3.17 -4.88 34.51
C PRO A 41 -3.76 -6.28 34.25
N GLY A 42 -3.52 -7.20 35.21
CA GLY A 42 -3.77 -8.64 35.12
C GLY A 42 -5.21 -9.10 34.88
N ASP A 43 -5.29 -10.37 34.46
CA ASP A 43 -6.51 -11.17 34.35
C ASP A 43 -6.90 -11.76 35.70
N THR A 44 -8.21 -11.86 35.97
CA THR A 44 -8.80 -12.71 37.01
C THR A 44 -10.12 -13.34 36.55
N GLY A 45 -10.05 -14.18 35.51
CA GLY A 45 -10.61 -15.53 35.53
C GLY A 45 -12.10 -15.72 35.84
N GLY A 46 -12.89 -15.88 34.76
CA GLY A 46 -13.97 -16.87 34.67
C GLY A 46 -15.34 -16.58 35.31
N TYR A 47 -16.41 -16.75 34.53
CA TYR A 47 -17.32 -17.91 34.65
C TYR A 47 -18.15 -18.08 33.35
N ARG A 48 -18.79 -19.24 33.15
CA ARG A 48 -19.49 -19.66 31.91
C ARG A 48 -21.02 -19.59 32.02
N THR A 49 -21.70 -19.71 30.87
CA THR A 49 -23.16 -20.00 30.67
C THR A 49 -24.14 -18.90 31.12
N SER A 50 -25.34 -18.73 30.56
CA SER A 50 -26.06 -19.24 29.35
C SER A 50 -27.02 -18.09 28.91
N GLY A 51 -27.56 -17.94 27.70
CA GLY A 51 -28.07 -18.88 26.70
C GLY A 51 -29.59 -18.70 26.58
N GLY A 52 -30.10 -17.92 25.61
CA GLY A 52 -31.55 -17.61 25.53
C GLY A 52 -32.02 -16.84 24.29
N ARG A 53 -32.96 -17.46 23.56
CA ARG A 53 -33.77 -16.96 22.42
C ARG A 53 -34.80 -15.87 22.85
N VAL A 54 -35.55 -15.14 21.99
CA VAL A 54 -35.43 -14.66 20.58
C VAL A 54 -36.70 -13.83 20.23
N ILE A 55 -36.67 -12.96 19.19
CA ILE A 55 -37.83 -12.25 18.54
C ILE A 55 -38.56 -11.19 19.42
N GLY A 56 -38.98 -10.02 18.90
CA GLY A 56 -38.70 -9.41 17.59
C GLY A 56 -39.62 -8.22 17.19
N THR A 57 -39.21 -7.54 16.11
CA THR A 57 -40.03 -6.72 15.17
C THR A 57 -41.09 -5.74 15.66
N SER A 58 -40.90 -4.45 15.37
CA SER A 58 -41.87 -3.65 14.59
C SER A 58 -41.13 -2.52 13.85
N ALA A 59 -41.74 -1.95 12.79
CA ALA A 59 -41.14 -0.94 11.93
C ALA A 59 -42.04 0.30 11.80
N GLY A 60 -41.44 1.47 11.57
CA GLY A 60 -42.16 2.73 11.36
C GLY A 60 -41.27 3.76 10.66
N GLY A 61 -41.73 4.30 9.52
CA GLY A 61 -41.01 5.29 8.73
C GLY A 61 -41.19 6.73 9.23
N PRO A 62 -40.39 7.69 8.69
CA PRO A 62 -40.35 9.07 9.16
C PRO A 62 -41.31 10.01 8.39
N PRO A 63 -41.46 11.26 8.86
CA PRO A 63 -41.67 12.41 8.00
C PRO A 63 -40.47 13.39 8.03
N ARG A 64 -40.29 14.13 6.92
CA ARG A 64 -39.37 15.27 6.78
C ARG A 64 -40.12 16.59 6.98
N THR A 65 -39.48 17.55 7.64
CA THR A 65 -39.51 19.01 7.38
C THR A 65 -38.52 19.69 8.34
N GLY A 66 -37.98 20.89 8.10
CA GLY A 66 -38.12 21.78 6.93
C GLY A 66 -37.96 23.24 7.35
N ALA A 67 -37.04 23.98 6.69
CA ALA A 67 -36.65 25.37 6.98
C ALA A 67 -35.94 25.63 8.35
N ALA A 68 -35.33 26.79 8.57
CA ALA A 68 -34.11 27.36 7.96
C ALA A 68 -33.87 28.80 8.48
N PHE A 69 -32.60 29.23 8.55
CA PHE A 69 -32.14 30.57 8.98
C PHE A 69 -32.46 30.95 10.44
N GLY A 70 -31.76 31.89 11.10
CA GLY A 70 -30.59 32.66 10.65
C GLY A 70 -29.88 33.39 11.81
N TYR A 71 -28.66 33.87 11.55
CA TYR A 71 -27.77 34.59 12.48
C TYR A 71 -28.39 35.82 13.16
N THR A 72 -27.96 36.16 14.39
CA THR A 72 -27.05 37.32 14.66
C THR A 72 -26.65 37.50 16.14
N SER A 73 -25.70 38.42 16.37
CA SER A 73 -25.19 39.00 17.64
C SER A 73 -26.26 39.21 18.74
N ALA A 74 -26.03 38.91 20.02
CA ALA A 74 -25.00 39.40 20.96
C ALA A 74 -25.18 40.88 21.39
N GLY A 75 -25.36 41.14 22.70
CA GLY A 75 -25.36 42.50 23.26
C GLY A 75 -26.03 42.72 24.63
N ARG A 76 -25.22 42.72 25.70
CA ARG A 76 -25.23 43.64 26.88
C ARG A 76 -26.55 44.11 27.56
N THR A 77 -26.60 43.93 28.90
CA THR A 77 -26.99 44.88 29.99
C THR A 77 -28.27 45.76 29.87
N ALA A 78 -29.02 46.08 30.94
CA ALA A 78 -28.68 46.18 32.36
C ALA A 78 -29.90 45.92 33.31
N MET A 79 -29.77 46.27 34.59
CA MET A 79 -30.83 46.17 35.62
C MET A 79 -32.00 47.14 35.40
N GLY A 80 -33.17 46.79 35.95
CA GLY A 80 -34.29 47.71 36.17
C GLY A 80 -35.24 47.15 37.25
N THR A 81 -35.30 47.80 38.41
CA THR A 81 -36.10 47.37 39.58
C THR A 81 -37.31 48.28 39.82
N SER A 82 -38.50 47.73 40.04
CA SER A 82 -39.51 48.34 40.93
C SER A 82 -40.67 47.40 41.32
N MET A 83 -41.26 47.72 42.48
CA MET A 83 -42.30 47.03 43.24
C MET A 83 -43.69 47.00 42.58
N GLY A 84 -44.59 46.13 43.10
CA GLY A 84 -45.82 46.66 43.72
C GLY A 84 -47.18 46.02 43.39
N GLY A 85 -47.77 45.27 44.35
CA GLY A 85 -49.21 45.00 44.47
C GLY A 85 -49.86 43.97 43.51
N GLY A 86 -51.05 43.41 43.79
CA GLY A 86 -51.79 43.42 45.07
C GLY A 86 -53.33 43.38 44.94
N GLY A 87 -53.95 42.18 44.93
CA GLY A 87 -55.41 41.99 44.78
C GLY A 87 -55.90 41.97 43.32
N ASP A 88 -57.04 41.39 42.95
CA ASP A 88 -58.08 40.67 43.71
C ASP A 88 -58.68 39.50 42.85
N GLY A 89 -59.65 38.71 43.36
CA GLY A 89 -60.23 37.50 42.73
C GLY A 89 -61.33 37.74 41.68
N PRO A 90 -62.19 36.73 41.34
CA PRO A 90 -62.33 35.37 41.90
C PRO A 90 -62.29 34.23 40.84
N ARG A 91 -62.61 32.97 41.25
CA ARG A 91 -62.84 31.80 40.35
C ARG A 91 -64.33 31.58 40.09
N PRO A 92 -64.72 30.84 39.03
CA PRO A 92 -65.12 29.43 39.24
C PRO A 92 -64.77 28.44 38.09
N MET A 93 -64.98 27.13 38.38
CA MET A 93 -65.47 26.00 37.54
C MET A 93 -65.37 26.02 35.97
N THR A 94 -65.19 24.91 35.23
CA THR A 94 -65.09 23.44 35.51
C THR A 94 -64.61 22.69 34.25
N SER A 95 -64.16 21.43 34.42
CA SER A 95 -64.15 20.33 33.41
C SER A 95 -63.37 20.60 32.09
N VAL A 96 -63.16 19.68 31.14
CA VAL A 96 -63.45 18.22 31.07
C VAL A 96 -62.12 17.49 30.79
N ARG A 97 -61.88 16.34 31.44
CA ARG A 97 -60.92 15.33 30.94
C ARG A 97 -61.62 13.98 30.88
N ALA A 98 -61.99 13.55 29.68
CA ALA A 98 -62.67 12.27 29.47
C ALA A 98 -61.72 11.09 29.68
N ALA A 99 -62.27 9.93 30.05
CA ALA A 99 -61.51 8.72 30.37
C ALA A 99 -62.01 7.50 29.58
N GLY A 100 -61.12 6.53 29.37
CA GLY A 100 -61.38 5.20 28.82
C GLY A 100 -60.20 4.29 29.17
N TYR A 101 -60.25 3.58 30.30
CA TYR A 101 -60.59 2.15 30.39
C TYR A 101 -59.56 1.24 29.69
N SER A 102 -58.86 0.35 30.41
CA SER A 102 -59.40 -0.85 31.09
C SER A 102 -58.31 -1.50 31.99
N SER A 103 -58.55 -2.39 32.98
CA SER A 103 -59.77 -2.95 33.60
C SER A 103 -59.40 -3.67 34.94
N ARG A 104 -60.41 -4.22 35.65
CA ARG A 104 -60.33 -5.07 36.88
C ARG A 104 -59.90 -4.32 38.15
N GLY A 105 -60.55 -4.51 39.30
CA GLY A 105 -61.79 -5.23 39.57
C GLY A 105 -62.29 -4.89 40.97
N ARG A 106 -63.59 -4.62 41.14
CA ARG A 106 -64.16 -4.07 42.39
C ARG A 106 -65.10 -5.09 43.04
N ALA A 107 -64.79 -5.45 44.29
CA ALA A 107 -65.76 -6.01 45.24
C ALA A 107 -65.84 -5.05 46.43
N THR A 108 -67.05 -4.86 46.98
CA THR A 108 -67.32 -3.87 48.02
C THR A 108 -67.97 -4.51 49.23
N ASN A 109 -67.49 -4.14 50.43
CA ASN A 109 -68.28 -3.73 51.59
C ASN A 109 -67.32 -3.01 52.56
N VAL A 110 -67.63 -1.81 53.04
CA VAL A 110 -68.61 -1.50 54.11
C VAL A 110 -68.20 -2.22 55.40
N GLY A 111 -67.66 -1.45 56.34
CA GLY A 111 -67.23 -1.97 57.63
C GLY A 111 -68.41 -2.19 58.58
N GLY A 112 -68.47 -3.39 59.16
CA GLY A 112 -69.19 -3.67 60.40
C GLY A 112 -68.20 -4.19 61.43
N GLN A 113 -68.25 -3.67 62.66
CA GLN A 113 -67.40 -4.17 63.74
C GLN A 113 -68.00 -5.46 64.31
N SER A 114 -67.33 -6.59 64.08
CA SER A 114 -67.57 -7.84 64.81
C SER A 114 -66.52 -7.98 65.92
N PHE A 115 -66.93 -7.71 67.16
CA PHE A 115 -66.11 -7.92 68.37
C PHE A 115 -66.14 -9.41 68.74
N ASP A 116 -64.98 -10.07 68.73
CA ASP A 116 -64.84 -11.46 69.17
C ASP A 116 -64.18 -11.50 70.57
N PRO A 117 -64.84 -12.04 71.61
CA PRO A 117 -64.30 -12.00 72.97
C PRO A 117 -63.17 -13.00 73.28
N PHE A 118 -62.88 -13.99 72.43
CA PHE A 118 -61.94 -15.08 72.76
C PHE A 118 -60.69 -15.14 71.87
N ASN A 119 -59.58 -14.70 72.46
CA ASN A 119 -58.24 -14.69 71.86
C ASN A 119 -57.63 -16.10 71.72
N GLN A 120 -57.91 -16.79 70.60
CA GLN A 120 -57.16 -17.97 70.16
C GLN A 120 -56.76 -17.83 68.68
N GLY A 121 -55.46 -17.76 68.43
CA GLY A 121 -54.94 -17.26 67.16
C GLY A 121 -54.69 -18.30 66.07
N THR A 122 -54.38 -17.79 64.88
CA THR A 122 -53.48 -18.43 63.92
C THR A 122 -52.48 -17.38 63.43
N ALA A 123 -51.20 -17.72 63.41
CA ALA A 123 -50.14 -16.77 63.07
C ALA A 123 -50.02 -16.59 61.56
N VAL A 124 -50.32 -15.39 61.07
CA VAL A 124 -49.94 -14.95 59.72
C VAL A 124 -48.67 -14.13 59.83
N ALA A 125 -47.64 -14.48 59.06
CA ALA A 125 -46.32 -13.88 59.18
C ALA A 125 -46.34 -12.36 58.93
N ALA A 126 -45.81 -11.60 59.88
CA ALA A 126 -45.55 -10.18 59.68
C ALA A 126 -44.41 -10.03 58.66
N ALA A 127 -44.72 -9.52 57.48
CA ALA A 127 -43.69 -9.10 56.53
C ALA A 127 -42.96 -7.89 57.11
N GLU A 128 -41.69 -8.08 57.48
CA GLU A 128 -40.83 -6.98 57.92
C GLU A 128 -40.74 -5.92 56.81
N LYS A 129 -41.28 -4.74 57.09
CA LYS A 129 -40.90 -3.55 56.31
C LYS A 129 -39.46 -3.24 56.66
N ALA A 130 -38.55 -3.60 55.75
CA ALA A 130 -37.18 -3.12 55.80
C ALA A 130 -37.19 -1.60 56.02
N LEU A 131 -36.44 -1.10 57.00
CA LEU A 131 -36.32 0.33 57.21
C LEU A 131 -35.71 0.97 55.96
N ASP A 132 -36.21 2.15 55.57
CA ASP A 132 -35.60 2.93 54.51
C ASP A 132 -34.12 3.20 54.89
N PRO A 133 -33.14 2.76 54.07
CA PRO A 133 -31.73 2.80 54.45
C PRO A 133 -31.26 4.24 54.64
N LEU A 134 -30.38 4.47 55.61
CA LEU A 134 -29.92 5.82 55.96
C LEU A 134 -29.36 6.55 54.72
N PRO A 135 -29.51 7.88 54.61
CA PRO A 135 -29.03 8.65 53.45
C PRO A 135 -27.56 8.37 53.09
N GLU A 136 -26.71 8.13 54.10
CA GLU A 136 -25.32 7.72 53.90
C GLU A 136 -25.15 6.37 53.17
N GLU A 137 -26.00 5.38 53.42
CA GLU A 137 -25.95 4.07 52.76
C GLU A 137 -26.45 4.18 51.31
N GLN A 138 -27.44 5.04 51.07
CA GLN A 138 -27.88 5.38 49.72
C GLN A 138 -26.75 6.05 48.93
N ILE A 139 -26.03 6.98 49.54
CA ILE A 139 -24.81 7.60 48.99
C ILE A 139 -23.75 6.54 48.70
N LYS A 140 -23.37 5.70 49.69
CA LYS A 140 -22.34 4.65 49.56
C LYS A 140 -22.69 3.60 48.48
N THR A 141 -23.96 3.24 48.32
CA THR A 141 -24.40 2.31 47.27
C THR A 141 -24.43 2.95 45.87
N LEU A 142 -24.67 4.27 45.77
CA LEU A 142 -24.54 5.00 44.52
C LEU A 142 -23.08 5.18 44.10
N GLU A 143 -22.15 5.44 45.02
CA GLU A 143 -20.70 5.48 44.74
C GLU A 143 -20.20 4.14 44.17
N LYS A 144 -20.60 3.01 44.77
CA LYS A 144 -20.31 1.67 44.22
C LYS A 144 -20.83 1.50 42.79
N LYS A 145 -22.06 1.96 42.51
CA LYS A 145 -22.68 1.91 41.16
C LYS A 145 -22.05 2.88 40.15
N ILE A 146 -21.34 3.92 40.58
CA ILE A 146 -20.56 4.80 39.71
C ILE A 146 -19.21 4.15 39.39
N ASN A 147 -18.52 3.60 40.39
CA ASN A 147 -17.25 2.87 40.20
C ASN A 147 -17.41 1.66 39.26
N GLN A 148 -18.51 0.91 39.37
CA GLN A 148 -18.85 -0.16 38.42
C GLN A 148 -18.96 0.34 36.97
N LEU A 149 -19.64 1.47 36.73
CA LEU A 149 -19.73 2.05 35.38
C LEU A 149 -18.38 2.56 34.84
N ILE A 150 -17.47 3.03 35.71
CA ILE A 150 -16.10 3.38 35.31
C ILE A 150 -15.34 2.11 34.91
N GLN A 151 -15.45 1.02 35.68
CA GLN A 151 -14.82 -0.26 35.34
C GLN A 151 -15.35 -0.83 34.02
N GLU A 152 -16.67 -0.88 33.84
CA GLU A 152 -17.32 -1.28 32.58
C GLU A 152 -16.86 -0.43 31.40
N SER A 153 -16.71 0.89 31.59
CA SER A 153 -16.21 1.82 30.58
C SER A 153 -14.76 1.54 30.20
N CYS A 154 -13.87 1.33 31.17
CA CYS A 154 -12.46 1.01 30.92
C CYS A 154 -12.29 -0.38 30.25
N ILE A 155 -13.10 -1.36 30.62
CA ILE A 155 -13.10 -2.71 29.99
C ILE A 155 -13.61 -2.62 28.55
N ALA A 156 -14.67 -1.85 28.29
CA ALA A 156 -15.15 -1.63 26.92
C ALA A 156 -14.11 -0.92 26.05
N ALA A 157 -13.35 0.03 26.61
CA ALA A 157 -12.27 0.72 25.92
C ALA A 157 -11.07 -0.21 25.63
N SER A 158 -10.68 -1.09 26.56
CA SER A 158 -9.60 -2.06 26.32
C SER A 158 -9.97 -3.13 25.28
N GLN A 159 -11.27 -3.40 25.12
CA GLN A 159 -11.83 -4.22 24.03
C GLN A 159 -12.00 -3.46 22.69
N GLY A 160 -11.63 -2.17 22.63
CA GLY A 160 -11.77 -1.32 21.44
C GLY A 160 -13.19 -0.84 21.13
N ASN A 161 -14.16 -1.09 22.03
CA ASN A 161 -15.54 -0.66 21.87
C ASN A 161 -15.74 0.77 22.44
N ASN A 162 -15.11 1.74 21.79
CA ASN A 162 -15.06 3.13 22.26
C ASN A 162 -16.46 3.76 22.39
N GLN A 163 -17.44 3.33 21.58
CA GLN A 163 -18.82 3.83 21.67
C GLN A 163 -19.49 3.41 22.99
N LEU A 164 -19.48 2.11 23.31
CA LEU A 164 -20.02 1.60 24.57
C LEU A 164 -19.26 2.19 25.77
N ALA A 165 -17.93 2.31 25.67
CA ALA A 165 -17.10 2.93 26.69
C ALA A 165 -17.53 4.38 26.99
N LEU A 166 -17.76 5.18 25.95
CA LEU A 166 -18.21 6.57 26.07
C LEU A 166 -19.63 6.69 26.62
N GLU A 167 -20.54 5.78 26.28
CA GLU A 167 -21.89 5.74 26.89
C GLU A 167 -21.83 5.45 28.39
N LYS A 168 -21.06 4.43 28.80
CA LYS A 168 -20.85 4.09 30.21
C LYS A 168 -20.21 5.25 31.00
N ALA A 169 -19.21 5.92 30.42
CA ALA A 169 -18.59 7.12 31.02
C ALA A 169 -19.58 8.29 31.15
N LYS A 170 -20.41 8.55 30.12
CA LYS A 170 -21.46 9.58 30.17
C LYS A 170 -22.50 9.27 31.24
N ASP A 171 -22.86 8.00 31.45
CA ASP A 171 -23.81 7.59 32.49
C ASP A 171 -23.21 7.66 33.91
N ALA A 172 -21.93 7.32 34.09
CA ALA A 172 -21.20 7.61 35.32
C ALA A 172 -21.25 9.12 35.63
N GLY A 173 -20.98 9.96 34.63
CA GLY A 173 -21.08 11.43 34.70
C GLY A 173 -22.50 12.00 34.80
N LYS A 174 -23.56 11.19 34.63
CA LYS A 174 -24.95 11.57 35.01
C LYS A 174 -25.21 11.22 36.47
N ARG A 175 -24.78 10.03 36.92
CA ARG A 175 -24.99 9.53 38.28
C ARG A 175 -24.17 10.30 39.32
N GLU A 176 -22.94 10.71 39.01
CA GLU A 176 -22.12 11.54 39.89
C GLU A 176 -22.76 12.90 40.17
N ARG A 177 -23.28 13.59 39.14
CA ARG A 177 -24.04 14.85 39.30
C ARG A 177 -25.40 14.68 40.00
N ALA A 178 -25.95 13.46 40.03
CA ALA A 178 -27.13 13.14 40.85
C ALA A 178 -26.73 12.92 42.32
N LEU A 179 -25.62 12.21 42.55
CA LEU A 179 -25.04 11.97 43.87
C LEU A 179 -24.64 13.28 44.58
N ALA A 180 -24.05 14.23 43.85
CA ALA A 180 -23.74 15.56 44.38
C ALA A 180 -25.01 16.25 44.92
N LYS A 181 -26.06 16.34 44.10
CA LYS A 181 -27.35 16.92 44.53
C LYS A 181 -27.99 16.18 45.71
N GLN A 182 -27.80 14.87 45.81
CA GLN A 182 -28.31 14.08 46.93
C GLN A 182 -27.49 14.31 48.22
N ARG A 183 -26.17 14.53 48.12
CA ARG A 183 -25.33 14.99 49.24
C ARG A 183 -25.78 16.38 49.72
N ASP A 184 -26.01 17.32 48.81
CA ASP A 184 -26.50 18.66 49.14
C ASP A 184 -27.85 18.60 49.88
N GLN A 185 -28.80 17.82 49.36
CA GLN A 185 -30.13 17.61 49.96
C GLN A 185 -30.09 16.91 51.32
N ALA A 186 -29.09 16.07 51.57
CA ALA A 186 -28.88 15.39 52.85
C ALA A 186 -28.10 16.23 53.88
N GLY A 187 -27.68 17.47 53.53
CA GLY A 187 -26.81 18.29 54.39
C GLY A 187 -25.36 17.79 54.46
N LEU A 188 -24.96 16.86 53.58
CA LEU A 188 -23.64 16.24 53.51
C LEU A 188 -22.76 16.86 52.42
N GLY A 189 -23.04 18.12 52.04
CA GLY A 189 -22.37 18.84 50.95
C GLY A 189 -20.86 19.02 51.13
N ASP A 190 -20.36 19.04 52.37
CA ASP A 190 -18.92 19.12 52.65
C ASP A 190 -18.19 17.78 52.45
N GLN A 191 -18.91 16.64 52.41
CA GLN A 191 -18.34 15.29 52.25
C GLN A 191 -18.21 14.88 50.78
N ILE A 192 -17.63 15.76 49.93
CA ILE A 192 -17.40 15.48 48.51
C ILE A 192 -16.26 14.48 48.35
N ASN A 193 -16.55 13.33 47.74
CA ASN A 193 -15.54 12.36 47.34
C ASN A 193 -14.80 12.85 46.09
N LEU A 194 -13.77 13.68 46.29
CA LEU A 194 -13.00 14.33 45.22
C LEU A 194 -12.35 13.32 44.26
N ASP A 195 -11.88 12.17 44.77
CA ASP A 195 -11.27 11.12 43.94
C ASP A 195 -12.29 10.46 43.01
N LEU A 196 -13.53 10.25 43.46
CA LEU A 196 -14.61 9.76 42.61
C LEU A 196 -14.93 10.76 41.49
N THR A 197 -15.11 12.04 41.82
CA THR A 197 -15.36 13.10 40.83
C THR A 197 -14.18 13.22 39.84
N TYR A 198 -12.93 13.11 40.31
CA TYR A 198 -11.74 13.05 39.45
C TYR A 198 -11.79 11.87 38.49
N CYS A 199 -12.03 10.65 38.98
CA CYS A 199 -12.06 9.43 38.17
C CYS A 199 -13.19 9.45 37.12
N VAL A 200 -14.38 9.95 37.48
CA VAL A 200 -15.50 10.13 36.53
C VAL A 200 -15.13 11.11 35.42
N LEU A 201 -14.60 12.29 35.75
CA LEU A 201 -14.25 13.31 34.76
C LEU A 201 -13.05 12.89 33.90
N PHE A 202 -12.05 12.23 34.49
CA PHE A 202 -10.85 11.76 33.79
C PHE A 202 -11.21 10.65 32.79
N ASN A 203 -11.93 9.62 33.22
CA ASN A 203 -12.40 8.57 32.30
C ASN A 203 -13.25 9.17 31.17
N LEU A 204 -14.19 10.07 31.47
CA LEU A 204 -15.02 10.72 30.45
C LEU A 204 -14.19 11.53 29.43
N ALA A 205 -13.15 12.24 29.88
CA ALA A 205 -12.23 12.96 29.00
C ALA A 205 -11.44 12.01 28.07
N ASN A 206 -10.98 10.89 28.61
CA ASN A 206 -10.25 9.85 27.87
C ASN A 206 -11.17 9.15 26.86
N GLN A 207 -12.43 8.82 27.21
CA GLN A 207 -13.37 8.23 26.25
C GLN A 207 -13.76 9.21 25.13
N TYR A 208 -13.85 10.52 25.41
CA TYR A 208 -13.99 11.51 24.34
C TYR A 208 -12.78 11.53 23.40
N HIS A 209 -11.55 11.38 23.93
CA HIS A 209 -10.34 11.26 23.12
C HIS A 209 -10.36 9.97 22.28
N GLY A 210 -10.69 8.82 22.86
CA GLY A 210 -10.83 7.55 22.14
C GLY A 210 -11.91 7.57 21.04
N CYS A 211 -12.97 8.36 21.21
CA CYS A 211 -13.98 8.64 20.17
C CYS A 211 -13.60 9.78 19.20
N LYS A 212 -12.38 10.34 19.28
CA LYS A 212 -11.88 11.47 18.48
C LYS A 212 -12.70 12.76 18.61
N MET A 213 -13.47 12.88 19.69
CA MET A 213 -14.23 14.07 20.10
C MET A 213 -13.30 15.06 20.82
N TYR A 214 -12.33 15.59 20.08
CA TYR A 214 -11.18 16.29 20.65
C TYR A 214 -11.54 17.59 21.42
N GLN A 215 -12.61 18.29 21.02
CA GLN A 215 -13.01 19.53 21.71
C GLN A 215 -13.66 19.22 23.06
N GLU A 216 -14.49 18.19 23.11
CA GLU A 216 -15.16 17.67 24.29
C GLU A 216 -14.15 17.06 25.26
N ALA A 217 -13.14 16.35 24.76
CA ALA A 217 -11.99 15.87 25.53
C ALA A 217 -11.20 17.04 26.15
N LEU A 218 -10.76 18.01 25.35
CA LEU A 218 -10.01 19.18 25.81
C LEU A 218 -10.81 20.02 26.83
N ASN A 219 -12.11 20.21 26.62
CA ASN A 219 -12.99 20.89 27.57
C ASN A 219 -13.11 20.11 28.89
N SER A 220 -13.25 18.78 28.83
CA SER A 220 -13.31 17.92 30.01
C SER A 220 -12.00 17.97 30.82
N PHE A 221 -10.84 17.82 30.17
CA PHE A 221 -9.54 18.00 30.82
C PHE A 221 -9.38 19.42 31.39
N ALA A 222 -9.82 20.46 30.68
CA ALA A 222 -9.72 21.84 31.13
C ALA A 222 -10.54 22.14 32.40
N VAL A 223 -11.66 21.44 32.64
CA VAL A 223 -12.40 21.53 33.91
C VAL A 223 -11.57 20.97 35.06
N ILE A 224 -10.99 19.78 34.90
CA ILE A 224 -10.13 19.15 35.92
C ILE A 224 -8.88 20.01 36.16
N VAL A 225 -8.21 20.45 35.09
CA VAL A 225 -6.96 21.25 35.14
C VAL A 225 -7.15 22.62 35.80
N LYS A 226 -8.33 23.24 35.70
CA LYS A 226 -8.65 24.51 36.37
C LYS A 226 -8.94 24.36 37.86
N ASN A 227 -9.42 23.19 38.32
CA ASN A 227 -9.72 22.98 39.73
C ASN A 227 -8.44 22.74 40.53
N LYS A 228 -8.10 23.68 41.43
CA LYS A 228 -6.91 23.60 42.29
C LYS A 228 -6.92 22.42 43.27
N MET A 229 -8.08 21.80 43.51
CA MET A 229 -8.21 20.63 44.38
C MET A 229 -7.56 19.36 43.79
N PHE A 230 -7.25 19.33 42.48
CA PHE A 230 -6.68 18.15 41.82
C PHE A 230 -5.16 18.26 41.63
N ASN A 231 -4.42 17.64 42.54
CA ASN A 231 -2.95 17.67 42.60
C ASN A 231 -2.22 17.13 41.35
N GLN A 232 -2.89 16.42 40.44
CA GLN A 232 -2.29 15.81 39.25
C GLN A 232 -2.37 16.67 37.97
N SER A 233 -2.68 17.97 38.12
CA SER A 233 -2.88 18.94 37.01
C SER A 233 -1.78 18.93 35.93
N GLY A 234 -0.52 18.63 36.29
CA GLY A 234 0.59 18.52 35.33
C GLY A 234 0.47 17.33 34.37
N ARG A 235 0.05 16.15 34.85
CA ARG A 235 -0.09 14.93 34.02
C ARG A 235 -1.18 15.10 32.95
N LEU A 236 -2.30 15.71 33.33
CA LEU A 236 -3.44 15.98 32.44
C LEU A 236 -3.08 16.91 31.27
N ARG A 237 -2.17 17.88 31.48
CA ARG A 237 -1.66 18.73 30.40
C ARG A 237 -0.93 17.94 29.31
N VAL A 238 -0.33 16.79 29.63
CA VAL A 238 0.28 15.94 28.59
C VAL A 238 -0.79 15.29 27.72
N ASN A 239 -1.89 14.78 28.29
CA ASN A 239 -3.02 14.28 27.50
C ASN A 239 -3.61 15.39 26.61
N MET A 240 -3.75 16.62 27.12
CA MET A 240 -4.15 17.77 26.29
C MET A 240 -3.14 18.06 25.17
N GLY A 241 -1.84 17.98 25.46
CA GLY A 241 -0.77 18.13 24.47
C GLY A 241 -0.82 17.06 23.37
N ASN A 242 -1.06 15.79 23.74
CA ASN A 242 -1.21 14.68 22.80
C ASN A 242 -2.40 14.91 21.86
N ILE A 243 -3.54 15.39 22.38
CA ILE A 243 -4.70 15.75 21.56
C ILE A 243 -4.40 16.93 20.60
N TYR A 244 -3.53 17.87 20.98
CA TYR A 244 -3.05 18.91 20.05
C TYR A 244 -2.06 18.36 19.01
N PHE A 245 -1.23 17.38 19.38
CA PHE A 245 -0.30 16.71 18.46
C PHE A 245 -1.05 15.91 17.39
N GLU A 246 -2.07 15.14 17.78
CA GLU A 246 -2.98 14.43 16.85
C GLU A 246 -3.78 15.37 15.93
N GLN A 247 -4.10 16.58 16.42
CA GLN A 247 -4.67 17.66 15.60
C GLN A 247 -3.64 18.39 14.72
N GLN A 248 -2.38 17.95 14.67
CA GLN A 248 -1.26 18.58 13.95
C GLN A 248 -0.94 20.02 14.44
N LYS A 249 -1.41 20.40 15.64
CA LYS A 249 -1.22 21.72 16.26
C LYS A 249 0.01 21.70 17.17
N TYR A 250 1.15 21.34 16.60
CA TYR A 250 2.40 21.06 17.33
C TYR A 250 2.86 22.19 18.26
N SER A 251 2.69 23.46 17.86
CA SER A 251 3.01 24.62 18.72
C SER A 251 2.13 24.71 19.99
N GLN A 252 0.87 24.29 19.90
CA GLN A 252 -0.05 24.19 21.05
C GLN A 252 0.30 22.98 21.92
N ALA A 253 0.70 21.86 21.30
CA ALA A 253 1.20 20.68 22.00
C ALA A 253 2.46 21.00 22.83
N VAL A 254 3.49 21.61 22.24
CA VAL A 254 4.72 22.05 22.93
C VAL A 254 4.39 22.97 24.11
N LYS A 255 3.43 23.90 23.95
CA LYS A 255 2.99 24.76 25.06
C LYS A 255 2.39 23.96 26.22
N MET A 256 1.50 23.00 25.93
CA MET A 256 0.94 22.13 26.97
C MET A 256 2.00 21.25 27.64
N TYR A 257 2.94 20.70 26.86
CA TYR A 257 4.04 19.88 27.39
C TYR A 257 5.01 20.66 28.27
N ARG A 258 5.39 21.89 27.90
CA ARG A 258 6.21 22.76 28.76
C ARG A 258 5.48 23.06 30.08
N MET A 259 4.21 23.46 30.02
CA MET A 259 3.38 23.67 31.22
C MET A 259 3.15 22.41 32.07
N ALA A 260 3.29 21.20 31.49
CA ALA A 260 3.30 19.94 32.24
C ALA A 260 4.66 19.70 32.94
N LEU A 261 5.76 19.95 32.22
CA LEU A 261 7.12 19.82 32.71
C LEU A 261 7.41 20.80 33.87
N ASP A 262 6.86 22.01 33.84
CA ASP A 262 6.99 23.00 34.92
C ASP A 262 6.31 22.54 36.22
N GLN A 263 5.28 21.70 36.14
CA GLN A 263 4.45 21.25 37.27
C GLN A 263 4.83 19.88 37.83
N ILE A 264 5.58 19.08 37.08
CA ILE A 264 5.96 17.71 37.49
C ILE A 264 7.35 17.76 38.13
N PRO A 265 7.49 17.53 39.45
CA PRO A 265 8.74 17.76 40.15
C PRO A 265 9.86 16.85 39.67
N ASN A 266 11.11 17.31 39.82
CA ASN A 266 12.32 16.65 39.32
C ASN A 266 12.53 15.21 39.83
N THR A 267 11.88 14.83 40.94
CA THR A 267 11.81 13.45 41.43
C THR A 267 11.19 12.46 40.44
N ASN A 268 10.25 12.90 39.59
CA ASN A 268 9.57 12.06 38.60
C ASN A 268 10.36 11.99 37.27
N ARG A 269 11.64 11.61 37.33
CA ARG A 269 12.61 11.58 36.20
C ARG A 269 12.03 10.98 34.92
N ASP A 270 11.50 9.76 34.98
CA ASP A 270 10.94 9.02 33.83
C ASP A 270 9.81 9.77 33.12
N ILE A 271 8.97 10.46 33.89
CA ILE A 271 7.83 11.21 33.35
C ILE A 271 8.33 12.47 32.64
N ARG A 272 9.30 13.17 33.24
CA ARG A 272 9.91 14.37 32.64
C ARG A 272 10.58 14.04 31.31
N LEU A 273 11.32 12.92 31.24
CA LEU A 273 11.98 12.43 30.03
C LEU A 273 10.98 12.10 28.90
N LYS A 274 9.83 11.50 29.23
CA LYS A 274 8.75 11.23 28.26
C LYS A 274 8.13 12.52 27.73
N ILE A 275 7.92 13.53 28.59
CA ILE A 275 7.43 14.85 28.17
C ILE A 275 8.46 15.55 27.26
N MET A 276 9.76 15.47 27.59
CA MET A 276 10.84 15.99 26.74
C MET A 276 10.89 15.28 25.38
N ARG A 277 10.61 13.96 25.32
CA ARG A 277 10.49 13.22 24.05
C ARG A 277 9.32 13.72 23.21
N ASN A 278 8.13 13.87 23.80
CA ASN A 278 6.96 14.42 23.10
C ASN A 278 7.22 15.86 22.60
N ILE A 279 8.00 16.67 23.35
CA ILE A 279 8.45 18.01 22.91
C ILE A 279 9.40 17.91 21.71
N GLY A 280 10.44 17.06 21.77
CA GLY A 280 11.38 16.86 20.67
C GLY A 280 10.70 16.36 19.41
N ALA A 281 9.80 15.37 19.52
CA ALA A 281 8.99 14.88 18.42
C ALA A 281 8.12 16.00 17.80
N ALA A 282 7.49 16.85 18.62
CA ALA A 282 6.72 17.98 18.13
C ALA A 282 7.59 19.03 17.41
N PHE A 283 8.82 19.28 17.86
CA PHE A 283 9.77 20.14 17.14
C PHE A 283 10.19 19.53 15.79
N VAL A 284 10.43 18.21 15.71
CA VAL A 284 10.69 17.51 14.43
C VAL A 284 9.52 17.68 13.46
N LYS A 285 8.27 17.51 13.91
CA LYS A 285 7.08 17.73 13.05
C LYS A 285 6.86 19.20 12.64
N MET A 286 7.53 20.16 13.28
CA MET A 286 7.57 21.57 12.86
C MET A 286 8.81 21.94 12.02
N GLY A 287 9.73 20.99 11.76
CA GLY A 287 11.02 21.27 11.09
C GLY A 287 12.03 22.05 11.95
N GLN A 288 11.77 22.22 13.25
CA GLN A 288 12.62 22.96 14.18
C GLN A 288 13.70 22.05 14.78
N PHE A 289 14.58 21.53 13.92
CA PHE A 289 15.57 20.50 14.27
C PHE A 289 16.53 20.92 15.39
N GLN A 290 16.89 22.22 15.48
CA GLN A 290 17.79 22.71 16.54
C GLN A 290 17.16 22.65 17.94
N ASP A 291 15.86 22.95 18.07
CA ASP A 291 15.11 22.81 19.32
C ASP A 291 14.87 21.33 19.68
N ALA A 292 14.65 20.48 18.66
CA ALA A 292 14.57 19.04 18.82
C ALA A 292 15.89 18.44 19.35
N ILE A 293 17.03 18.88 18.80
CA ILE A 293 18.38 18.44 19.21
C ILE A 293 18.58 18.68 20.71
N THR A 294 18.37 19.90 21.22
CA THR A 294 18.56 20.17 22.66
C THR A 294 17.62 19.32 23.55
N SER A 295 16.41 19.03 23.06
CA SER A 295 15.44 18.16 23.74
C SER A 295 15.86 16.69 23.75
N PHE A 296 16.54 16.19 22.71
CA PHE A 296 17.01 14.81 22.62
C PHE A 296 18.42 14.60 23.21
N GLU A 297 19.34 15.56 23.10
CA GLU A 297 20.66 15.51 23.75
C GLU A 297 20.53 15.40 25.26
N SER A 298 19.70 16.25 25.88
CA SER A 298 19.45 16.23 27.32
C SER A 298 18.77 14.93 27.79
N ILE A 299 17.95 14.27 26.97
CA ILE A 299 17.48 12.90 27.27
C ILE A 299 18.64 11.90 27.17
N MET A 300 19.48 11.98 26.13
CA MET A 300 20.60 11.06 25.93
C MET A 300 21.70 11.19 27.00
N GLU A 301 21.85 12.34 27.65
CA GLU A 301 22.73 12.53 28.81
C GLU A 301 22.13 11.97 30.11
N ILE A 302 20.81 12.09 30.29
CA ILE A 302 20.11 11.65 31.51
C ILE A 302 19.76 10.15 31.45
N SER A 303 19.45 9.60 30.29
CA SER A 303 19.05 8.21 30.06
C SER A 303 19.24 7.85 28.57
N PRO A 304 20.42 7.32 28.17
CA PRO A 304 20.65 6.84 26.81
C PRO A 304 19.59 5.83 26.36
N ASP A 305 19.03 6.03 25.16
CA ASP A 305 18.02 5.15 24.56
C ASP A 305 18.15 5.15 23.04
N HIS A 306 18.15 3.96 22.42
CA HIS A 306 18.34 3.77 20.97
C HIS A 306 17.33 4.57 20.14
N HIS A 307 16.05 4.63 20.55
CA HIS A 307 15.01 5.40 19.86
C HIS A 307 15.27 6.91 19.93
N THR A 308 15.69 7.41 21.10
CA THR A 308 15.99 8.84 21.28
C THR A 308 17.24 9.23 20.51
N GLY A 309 18.27 8.39 20.54
CA GLY A 309 19.50 8.59 19.77
C GLY A 309 19.25 8.58 18.26
N PHE A 310 18.40 7.68 17.75
CA PHE A 310 18.04 7.64 16.33
C PHE A 310 17.34 8.94 15.89
N ASN A 311 16.36 9.42 16.67
CA ASN A 311 15.70 10.70 16.42
C ASN A 311 16.68 11.90 16.50
N LEU A 312 17.70 11.84 17.36
CA LEU A 312 18.77 12.84 17.41
C LEU A 312 19.66 12.81 16.14
N ILE A 313 20.05 11.63 15.65
CA ILE A 313 20.80 11.48 14.40
C ILE A 313 19.98 11.96 13.20
N LEU A 314 18.68 11.69 13.14
CA LEU A 314 17.79 12.23 12.10
C LEU A 314 17.80 13.77 12.08
N CYS A 315 17.85 14.43 13.25
CA CYS A 315 17.97 15.88 13.32
C CYS A 315 19.34 16.38 12.85
N TYR A 316 20.44 15.68 13.17
CA TYR A 316 21.77 16.02 12.64
C TYR A 316 21.87 15.82 11.13
N PHE A 317 21.26 14.76 10.59
CA PHE A 317 21.16 14.51 9.15
C PHE A 317 20.39 15.63 8.45
N ALA A 318 19.25 16.07 9.01
CA ALA A 318 18.47 17.19 8.48
C ALA A 318 19.21 18.54 8.49
N LEU A 319 20.23 18.71 9.35
CA LEU A 319 21.13 19.86 9.38
C LEU A 319 22.46 19.65 8.61
N GLY A 320 22.70 18.45 8.07
CA GLY A 320 23.95 18.10 7.37
C GLY A 320 25.18 17.94 8.27
N ASP A 321 25.03 17.88 9.59
CA ASP A 321 26.15 17.86 10.55
C ASP A 321 26.78 16.47 10.68
N ARG A 322 27.76 16.19 9.81
CA ARG A 322 28.46 14.90 9.72
C ARG A 322 29.19 14.51 11.01
N GLU A 323 29.81 15.48 11.67
CA GLU A 323 30.56 15.27 12.91
C GLU A 323 29.64 14.90 14.07
N ARG A 324 28.52 15.61 14.23
CA ARG A 324 27.51 15.25 15.23
C ARG A 324 26.77 13.96 14.89
N MET A 325 26.53 13.65 13.61
CA MET A 325 26.02 12.32 13.20
C MET A 325 26.96 11.19 13.64
N LYS A 326 28.26 11.29 13.35
CA LYS A 326 29.27 10.28 13.73
C LYS A 326 29.34 10.06 15.24
N LYS A 327 29.39 11.16 16.01
CA LYS A 327 29.41 11.14 17.49
C LYS A 327 28.09 10.65 18.09
N GLY A 328 26.96 11.00 17.48
CA GLY A 328 25.63 10.49 17.83
C GLY A 328 25.53 8.98 17.62
N PHE A 329 26.05 8.48 16.49
CA PHE A 329 26.08 7.04 16.20
C PHE A 329 26.93 6.26 17.20
N GLN A 330 28.14 6.75 17.51
CA GLN A 330 28.99 6.18 18.57
C GLN A 330 28.27 6.15 19.94
N LYS A 331 27.54 7.22 20.30
CA LYS A 331 26.70 7.23 21.52
C LYS A 331 25.66 6.11 21.50
N ILE A 332 24.95 5.87 20.39
CA ILE A 332 23.97 4.76 20.32
C ILE A 332 24.65 3.40 20.44
N VAL A 333 25.72 3.15 19.70
CA VAL A 333 26.42 1.84 19.69
C VAL A 333 27.02 1.51 21.06
N SER A 334 27.33 2.52 21.89
CA SER A 334 27.76 2.33 23.27
C SER A 334 26.65 1.88 24.25
N ILE A 335 25.38 1.94 23.85
CA ILE A 335 24.26 1.51 24.68
C ILE A 335 24.21 -0.03 24.71
N LYS A 336 24.15 -0.59 25.92
CA LYS A 336 23.89 -2.03 26.09
C LYS A 336 22.41 -2.31 25.79
N ILE A 337 22.14 -3.16 24.81
CA ILE A 337 20.84 -3.82 24.68
C ILE A 337 20.61 -4.64 25.97
N PRO A 338 19.40 -4.61 26.58
CA PRO A 338 19.06 -5.52 27.67
C PRO A 338 19.11 -6.96 27.16
N SER A 339 20.09 -7.74 27.61
CA SER A 339 20.22 -9.16 27.32
C SER A 339 19.02 -9.92 27.89
N VAL A 340 18.24 -10.55 27.02
CA VAL A 340 17.28 -11.58 27.44
C VAL A 340 18.08 -12.86 27.61
N GLU A 341 18.31 -13.28 28.85
CA GLU A 341 19.03 -14.52 29.14
C GLU A 341 18.33 -15.71 28.47
N GLN A 342 19.03 -16.32 27.52
CA GLN A 342 18.70 -17.63 26.98
C GLN A 342 19.28 -18.67 27.93
N ASN A 343 18.42 -19.47 28.56
CA ASN A 343 18.86 -20.60 29.40
C ASN A 343 19.27 -21.81 28.53
N ASP A 344 20.15 -21.59 27.55
CA ASP A 344 20.70 -22.65 26.71
C ASP A 344 21.91 -23.34 27.42
N ASP A 345 22.54 -22.64 28.39
CA ASP A 345 23.72 -23.07 29.17
C ASP A 345 23.46 -24.13 30.28
N ILE A 346 22.46 -25.00 30.12
CA ILE A 346 22.27 -26.20 30.97
C ILE A 346 22.62 -27.50 30.23
N VAL A 347 22.87 -27.47 28.91
CA VAL A 347 23.20 -28.66 28.11
C VAL A 347 24.41 -28.44 27.20
N THR A 348 25.64 -28.29 27.77
CA THR A 348 26.92 -28.87 27.25
C THR A 348 28.22 -28.42 27.99
N SER A 349 28.31 -28.54 29.32
CA SER A 349 29.64 -28.65 29.97
C SER A 349 29.59 -29.44 31.28
N GLY A 350 30.33 -30.56 31.36
CA GLY A 350 30.29 -31.45 32.54
C GLY A 350 30.93 -32.83 32.34
N GLY A 351 32.05 -32.91 31.64
CA GLY A 351 32.70 -34.20 31.33
C GLY A 351 33.52 -34.79 32.47
N GLY A 352 32.93 -35.71 33.24
CA GLY A 352 33.66 -36.69 34.07
C GLY A 352 33.62 -36.48 35.59
N GLY A 353 32.99 -37.41 36.31
CA GLY A 353 33.00 -37.46 37.78
C GLY A 353 31.87 -38.29 38.39
N VAL A 354 32.02 -39.62 38.48
CA VAL A 354 31.06 -40.51 39.16
C VAL A 354 31.49 -40.78 40.60
N SER A 355 30.89 -40.08 41.57
CA SER A 355 30.87 -40.35 43.03
C SER A 355 30.06 -39.20 43.68
N THR A 356 29.18 -39.36 44.68
CA THR A 356 28.65 -40.53 45.39
C THR A 356 27.25 -40.18 45.94
N LEU A 357 26.56 -41.14 46.57
CA LEU A 357 25.28 -40.89 47.25
C LEU A 357 25.41 -39.84 48.35
N ASP A 358 24.37 -39.02 48.52
CA ASP A 358 23.73 -38.88 49.82
C ASP A 358 22.23 -39.17 49.65
N LYS A 359 21.60 -39.80 50.64
CA LYS A 359 20.17 -40.12 50.66
C LYS A 359 19.61 -39.67 52.00
N GLY A 360 18.96 -38.52 52.00
CA GLY A 360 18.21 -38.04 53.17
C GLY A 360 17.14 -39.05 53.58
N VAL A 361 17.06 -39.31 54.88
CA VAL A 361 16.06 -40.14 55.55
C VAL A 361 15.38 -39.26 56.58
N ASP A 362 14.04 -39.23 56.59
CA ASP A 362 13.28 -38.48 57.58
C ASP A 362 13.24 -39.18 58.95
N GLU A 363 12.82 -38.45 60.00
CA GLU A 363 13.08 -38.78 61.42
C GLU A 363 12.48 -40.12 61.91
N ASN A 364 11.71 -40.84 61.08
CA ASN A 364 11.14 -42.16 61.39
C ASN A 364 11.79 -43.33 60.61
N GLY A 365 12.77 -43.08 59.73
CA GLY A 365 13.63 -44.14 59.18
C GLY A 365 13.17 -44.81 57.88
N GLU A 366 12.10 -44.34 57.23
CA GLU A 366 11.64 -44.84 55.92
C GLU A 366 12.31 -44.08 54.75
N PRO A 367 12.44 -44.69 53.55
CA PRO A 367 12.97 -44.00 52.38
C PRO A 367 11.88 -43.14 51.70
N ILE A 368 12.18 -41.85 51.50
CA ILE A 368 11.33 -40.91 50.74
C ILE A 368 11.01 -41.51 49.36
N ARG A 369 9.71 -41.65 49.08
CA ARG A 369 9.21 -42.14 47.78
C ARG A 369 9.23 -41.04 46.72
N ASP A 370 9.56 -41.42 45.50
CA ASP A 370 9.53 -40.54 44.33
C ASP A 370 8.11 -39.99 44.13
N HIS A 371 7.98 -38.67 44.10
CA HIS A 371 6.79 -38.03 43.55
C HIS A 371 6.83 -38.08 42.02
N GLU A 372 5.64 -38.15 41.42
CA GLU A 372 5.43 -38.45 39.99
C GLU A 372 6.15 -37.45 39.08
N PRO A 373 6.63 -37.89 37.89
CA PRO A 373 7.21 -36.98 36.91
C PRO A 373 6.18 -35.92 36.52
N ILE A 374 6.49 -34.66 36.82
CA ILE A 374 5.67 -33.51 36.44
C ILE A 374 5.65 -33.43 34.90
N ASP A 375 4.48 -33.25 34.32
CA ASP A 375 4.31 -33.17 32.87
C ASP A 375 4.92 -31.86 32.33
N ASP A 376 6.10 -31.97 31.71
CA ASP A 376 6.88 -30.85 31.18
C ASP A 376 6.16 -30.03 30.09
N HIS A 377 4.98 -30.49 29.62
CA HIS A 377 4.24 -29.85 28.54
C HIS A 377 3.46 -28.56 28.89
N GLU A 378 3.27 -28.20 30.17
CA GLU A 378 2.57 -26.94 30.53
C GLU A 378 3.51 -25.72 30.80
N VAL A 379 4.82 -25.93 30.88
CA VAL A 379 5.79 -24.87 31.28
C VAL A 379 6.14 -23.91 30.14
N PHE A 380 5.87 -24.26 28.87
CA PHE A 380 6.12 -23.42 27.68
C PHE A 380 5.11 -22.28 27.46
N ASN A 381 4.49 -21.78 28.54
CA ASN A 381 3.84 -20.47 28.52
C ASN A 381 4.91 -19.38 28.36
N GLU A 382 5.07 -18.83 27.14
CA GLU A 382 5.98 -17.70 26.91
C GLU A 382 5.63 -16.53 27.82
N ASP A 383 6.49 -16.26 28.81
CA ASP A 383 6.33 -15.11 29.70
C ASP A 383 6.23 -13.82 28.87
N ARG A 384 5.12 -13.10 29.06
CA ARG A 384 4.84 -11.84 28.37
C ARG A 384 5.92 -10.78 28.63
N LEU A 385 6.61 -10.84 29.77
CA LEU A 385 7.75 -9.96 30.05
C LEU A 385 8.96 -10.32 29.18
N ARG A 386 9.31 -11.61 29.04
CA ARG A 386 10.30 -12.10 28.05
C ARG A 386 9.91 -11.76 26.61
N ALA A 387 8.63 -11.83 26.24
CA ALA A 387 8.16 -11.39 24.92
C ALA A 387 8.42 -9.89 24.68
N ILE A 388 7.98 -9.02 25.60
CA ILE A 388 8.21 -7.57 25.53
C ILE A 388 9.71 -7.23 25.55
N ALA A 389 10.54 -7.99 26.27
CA ALA A 389 11.99 -7.80 26.29
C ALA A 389 12.63 -8.14 24.93
N ARG A 390 12.24 -9.27 24.31
CA ARG A 390 12.68 -9.64 22.94
C ARG A 390 12.22 -8.64 21.88
N GLU A 391 11.02 -8.05 22.03
CA GLU A 391 10.57 -6.96 21.14
C GLU A 391 11.42 -5.69 21.29
N ARG A 392 11.80 -5.31 22.51
CA ARG A 392 12.65 -4.14 22.76
C ARG A 392 14.09 -4.33 22.29
N ALA A 393 14.63 -5.54 22.37
CA ALA A 393 15.93 -5.87 21.78
C ALA A 393 15.88 -5.69 20.25
N LYS A 394 14.92 -6.35 19.58
CA LYS A 394 14.67 -6.22 18.13
C LYS A 394 14.42 -4.78 17.68
N ALA A 395 13.72 -3.97 18.47
CA ALA A 395 13.55 -2.54 18.19
C ALA A 395 14.88 -1.77 18.29
N SER A 396 15.70 -2.05 19.30
CA SER A 396 17.03 -1.44 19.50
C SER A 396 17.99 -1.77 18.36
N GLU A 397 18.06 -3.05 17.96
CA GLU A 397 18.80 -3.53 16.78
C GLU A 397 18.36 -2.77 15.52
N ARG A 398 17.04 -2.69 15.25
CA ARG A 398 16.48 -1.96 14.11
C ARG A 398 16.89 -0.49 14.10
N PHE A 399 16.83 0.21 15.24
CA PHE A 399 17.26 1.61 15.32
C PHE A 399 18.76 1.78 15.05
N MET A 400 19.62 0.85 15.51
CA MET A 400 21.06 0.87 15.17
C MET A 400 21.31 0.61 13.68
N ILE A 401 20.62 -0.37 13.09
CA ILE A 401 20.74 -0.71 11.66
C ILE A 401 20.25 0.45 10.79
N LEU A 402 19.17 1.12 11.17
CA LEU A 402 18.65 2.31 10.46
C LEU A 402 19.59 3.51 10.62
N ALA A 403 20.12 3.76 11.82
CA ALA A 403 21.13 4.80 12.05
C ALA A 403 22.38 4.55 11.18
N ALA A 404 22.91 3.33 11.20
CA ALA A 404 24.08 2.94 10.42
C ALA A 404 23.85 3.13 8.90
N LYS A 405 22.69 2.72 8.37
CA LYS A 405 22.33 2.88 6.95
C LYS A 405 22.12 4.34 6.53
N LEU A 406 21.78 5.24 7.45
CA LEU A 406 21.65 6.68 7.23
C LEU A 406 23.02 7.41 7.30
N VAL A 407 23.87 6.98 8.25
CA VAL A 407 25.15 7.61 8.58
C VAL A 407 26.27 7.17 7.63
N ALA A 408 26.32 5.90 7.23
CA ALA A 408 27.38 5.38 6.36
C ALA A 408 27.50 6.11 5.00
N PRO A 409 26.41 6.46 4.28
CA PRO A 409 26.52 7.21 3.02
C PRO A 409 26.79 8.71 3.19
N SER A 410 26.78 9.25 4.42
CA SER A 410 26.74 10.70 4.68
C SER A 410 27.92 11.26 5.48
N ILE A 411 28.69 10.44 6.20
CA ILE A 411 29.98 10.87 6.79
C ILE A 411 31.01 11.18 5.70
N GLU A 412 31.37 10.17 4.91
CA GLU A 412 32.53 10.24 4.01
C GLU A 412 32.16 10.73 2.60
N SER A 413 33.16 11.09 1.79
CA SER A 413 32.98 11.44 0.37
C SER A 413 32.66 10.24 -0.52
N ASN A 414 33.04 9.03 -0.09
CA ASN A 414 32.73 7.77 -0.74
C ASN A 414 31.93 6.87 0.22
N PHE A 415 30.74 6.45 -0.20
CA PHE A 415 29.86 5.59 0.61
C PHE A 415 30.56 4.31 1.09
N SER A 416 31.46 3.73 0.29
CA SER A 416 32.18 2.51 0.70
C SER A 416 32.98 2.73 1.98
N ALA A 417 33.77 3.82 2.04
CA ALA A 417 34.59 4.16 3.20
C ALA A 417 33.75 4.52 4.43
N GLY A 418 32.61 5.20 4.22
CA GLY A 418 31.67 5.50 5.30
C GLY A 418 30.96 4.26 5.85
N PHE A 419 30.65 3.26 5.01
CA PHE A 419 30.22 1.93 5.47
C PHE A 419 31.34 1.24 6.25
N ASP A 420 32.57 1.23 5.75
CA ASP A 420 33.70 0.57 6.42
C ASP A 420 33.95 1.16 7.82
N ASN A 421 33.90 2.48 7.98
CA ASN A 421 34.07 3.12 9.29
C ASN A 421 32.89 2.87 10.25
N VAL A 422 31.65 2.78 9.75
CA VAL A 422 30.48 2.39 10.56
C VAL A 422 30.54 0.92 10.98
N ILE A 423 31.02 0.03 10.09
CA ILE A 423 31.25 -1.39 10.34
C ILE A 423 32.36 -1.58 11.40
N GLU A 424 33.44 -0.81 11.32
CA GLU A 424 34.53 -0.78 12.31
C GLU A 424 34.02 -0.38 13.71
N ILE A 425 33.23 0.70 13.80
CA ILE A 425 32.59 1.14 15.06
C ILE A 425 31.75 0.03 15.68
N ILE A 426 30.94 -0.69 14.90
CA ILE A 426 30.11 -1.79 15.42
C ILE A 426 30.95 -3.02 15.80
N LYS A 427 32.00 -3.37 15.03
CA LYS A 427 32.93 -4.46 15.37
C LYS A 427 33.72 -4.20 16.65
N SER A 428 33.91 -2.94 17.03
CA SER A 428 34.50 -2.56 18.33
C SER A 428 33.51 -2.63 19.51
N SER A 429 32.23 -2.90 19.24
CA SER A 429 31.14 -2.93 20.21
C SER A 429 30.72 -4.37 20.55
N PRO A 430 29.94 -4.61 21.62
CA PRO A 430 29.39 -5.95 21.89
C PRO A 430 28.41 -6.43 20.82
N HIS A 431 27.91 -5.56 19.93
CA HIS A 431 26.88 -5.87 18.94
C HIS A 431 27.48 -6.31 17.59
N GLY A 432 28.61 -7.01 17.62
CA GLY A 432 29.43 -7.32 16.44
C GLY A 432 28.70 -8.09 15.33
N GLU A 433 27.70 -8.90 15.67
CA GLU A 433 26.83 -9.61 14.72
C GLU A 433 26.14 -8.66 13.71
N ILE A 434 25.74 -7.48 14.16
CA ILE A 434 25.03 -6.48 13.34
C ILE A 434 25.93 -5.94 12.21
N ALA A 435 27.26 -5.99 12.37
CA ALA A 435 28.20 -5.59 11.33
C ALA A 435 28.04 -6.43 10.05
N SER A 436 27.68 -7.71 10.17
CA SER A 436 27.42 -8.59 9.03
C SER A 436 26.19 -8.16 8.22
N GLU A 437 25.10 -7.69 8.85
CA GLU A 437 23.95 -7.16 8.11
C GLU A 437 24.26 -5.86 7.36
N LEU A 438 25.22 -5.08 7.86
CA LEU A 438 25.62 -3.80 7.26
C LEU A 438 26.66 -3.97 6.15
N GLU A 439 27.50 -4.99 6.21
CA GLU A 439 28.30 -5.46 5.09
C GLU A 439 27.39 -5.96 3.93
N ILE A 440 26.29 -6.67 4.21
CA ILE A 440 25.26 -7.00 3.20
C ILE A 440 24.57 -5.72 2.68
N ALA A 441 24.29 -4.73 3.54
CA ALA A 441 23.73 -3.45 3.11
C ALA A 441 24.69 -2.65 2.21
N LYS A 442 26.01 -2.73 2.45
CA LYS A 442 27.06 -2.16 1.59
C LYS A 442 27.04 -2.80 0.21
N ALA A 443 26.90 -4.13 0.13
CA ALA A 443 26.73 -4.84 -1.14
C ALA A 443 25.48 -4.37 -1.90
N ILE A 444 24.33 -4.25 -1.21
CA ILE A 444 23.09 -3.72 -1.80
C ILE A 444 23.26 -2.26 -2.29
N GLN A 445 24.11 -1.46 -1.65
CA GLN A 445 24.43 -0.12 -2.13
C GLN A 445 25.32 -0.15 -3.40
N PHE A 446 26.27 -1.08 -3.50
CA PHE A 446 27.01 -1.32 -4.75
C PHE A 446 26.07 -1.73 -5.92
N LEU A 447 24.97 -2.47 -5.65
CA LEU A 447 23.96 -2.77 -6.68
C LEU A 447 23.28 -1.52 -7.22
N LYS A 448 22.93 -0.57 -6.33
CA LYS A 448 22.32 0.71 -6.74
C LYS A 448 23.28 1.57 -7.56
N SER A 449 24.58 1.48 -7.32
CA SER A 449 25.61 2.11 -8.17
C SER A 449 26.02 1.27 -9.38
N LYS A 450 25.36 0.13 -9.65
CA LYS A 450 25.66 -0.82 -10.74
C LYS A 450 27.11 -1.37 -10.73
N ASP A 451 27.73 -1.42 -9.57
CA ASP A 451 29.11 -1.88 -9.34
C ASP A 451 29.08 -3.37 -8.94
N PHE A 452 28.65 -4.22 -9.88
CA PHE A 452 28.31 -5.62 -9.62
C PHE A 452 29.50 -6.45 -9.10
N SER A 453 30.72 -6.19 -9.60
CA SER A 453 31.93 -6.89 -9.15
C SER A 453 32.20 -6.73 -7.66
N LYS A 454 32.18 -5.49 -7.13
CA LYS A 454 32.38 -5.24 -5.69
C LYS A 454 31.23 -5.75 -4.85
N ALA A 455 30.00 -5.77 -5.38
CA ALA A 455 28.86 -6.40 -4.70
C ALA A 455 29.04 -7.92 -4.58
N ILE A 456 29.51 -8.58 -5.64
CA ILE A 456 29.81 -10.02 -5.64
C ILE A 456 30.95 -10.34 -4.67
N ASP A 457 32.05 -9.61 -4.70
CA ASP A 457 33.21 -9.88 -3.82
C ASP A 457 32.89 -9.62 -2.35
N THR A 458 32.11 -8.58 -2.03
CA THR A 458 31.65 -8.35 -0.66
C THR A 458 30.69 -9.44 -0.17
N LEU A 459 29.78 -9.92 -1.01
CA LEU A 459 28.86 -11.02 -0.63
C LEU A 459 29.55 -12.38 -0.54
N LYS A 460 30.58 -12.67 -1.35
CA LYS A 460 31.38 -13.91 -1.24
C LYS A 460 32.09 -14.05 0.11
N SER A 461 32.41 -12.93 0.79
CA SER A 461 32.98 -12.98 2.14
C SER A 461 32.06 -13.64 3.19
N PHE A 462 30.79 -13.87 2.86
CA PHE A 462 29.80 -14.51 3.73
C PHE A 462 29.74 -16.03 3.62
N GLU A 463 30.36 -16.66 2.62
CA GLU A 463 30.25 -18.12 2.37
C GLU A 463 30.67 -19.01 3.55
N LYS A 464 31.32 -18.45 4.57
CA LYS A 464 31.81 -19.14 5.78
C LYS A 464 31.30 -18.55 7.11
N LYS A 465 30.28 -17.68 7.07
CA LYS A 465 29.63 -17.11 8.26
C LYS A 465 28.36 -17.90 8.62
N ASP A 466 27.55 -17.38 9.52
CA ASP A 466 26.35 -18.03 10.05
C ASP A 466 25.36 -18.44 8.93
N PRO A 467 24.74 -19.63 8.99
CA PRO A 467 23.88 -20.16 7.91
C PRO A 467 22.79 -19.19 7.43
N LYS A 468 22.18 -18.44 8.35
CA LYS A 468 21.16 -17.41 8.05
C LYS A 468 21.72 -16.25 7.20
N LEU A 469 22.96 -15.83 7.48
CA LEU A 469 23.67 -14.82 6.69
C LEU A 469 24.14 -15.40 5.35
N VAL A 470 24.59 -16.66 5.31
CA VAL A 470 24.92 -17.39 4.08
C VAL A 470 23.71 -17.46 3.15
N GLY A 471 22.53 -17.81 3.66
CA GLY A 471 21.28 -17.84 2.90
C GLY A 471 20.90 -16.47 2.33
N THR A 472 20.99 -15.42 3.16
CA THR A 472 20.71 -14.03 2.75
C THR A 472 21.70 -13.55 1.67
N ALA A 473 23.00 -13.79 1.85
CA ALA A 473 24.03 -13.40 0.90
C ALA A 473 23.92 -14.19 -0.42
N SER A 474 23.65 -15.49 -0.35
CA SER A 474 23.46 -16.37 -1.52
C SER A 474 22.21 -16.00 -2.33
N THR A 475 21.17 -15.47 -1.67
CA THR A 475 19.97 -14.92 -2.35
C THR A 475 20.34 -13.68 -3.18
N ASN A 476 21.20 -12.80 -2.65
CA ASN A 476 21.66 -11.62 -3.39
C ASN A 476 22.67 -12.00 -4.49
N LEU A 477 23.57 -12.97 -4.24
CA LEU A 477 24.52 -13.49 -5.24
C LEU A 477 23.83 -14.18 -6.43
N SER A 478 22.78 -14.96 -6.19
CA SER A 478 22.03 -15.61 -7.27
C SER A 478 21.33 -14.60 -8.18
N PHE A 479 20.74 -13.55 -7.62
CA PHE A 479 20.19 -12.43 -8.40
C PHE A 479 21.27 -11.68 -9.19
N LEU A 480 22.43 -11.44 -8.58
CA LEU A 480 23.59 -10.80 -9.22
C LEU A 480 24.09 -11.58 -10.44
N TYR A 481 24.38 -12.87 -10.27
CA TYR A 481 24.87 -13.72 -11.35
C TYR A 481 23.82 -13.89 -12.46
N PHE A 482 22.52 -13.83 -12.13
CA PHE A 482 21.46 -13.78 -13.14
C PHE A 482 21.51 -12.49 -13.97
N LEU A 483 21.75 -11.33 -13.35
CA LEU A 483 21.93 -10.05 -14.07
C LEU A 483 23.20 -10.03 -14.93
N GLU A 484 24.29 -10.63 -14.48
CA GLU A 484 25.53 -10.80 -15.27
C GLU A 484 25.41 -11.89 -16.36
N SER A 485 24.24 -12.54 -16.48
CA SER A 485 23.96 -13.66 -17.39
C SER A 485 24.78 -14.95 -17.15
N ASP A 486 25.41 -15.10 -15.99
CA ASP A 486 25.99 -16.37 -15.54
C ASP A 486 24.94 -17.20 -14.80
N PHE A 487 24.08 -17.84 -15.58
CA PHE A 487 23.00 -18.68 -15.05
C PHE A 487 23.52 -19.91 -14.29
N ARG A 488 24.78 -20.33 -14.46
CA ARG A 488 25.36 -21.48 -13.75
C ARG A 488 25.71 -21.13 -12.32
N HIS A 489 26.37 -19.98 -12.10
CA HIS A 489 26.62 -19.49 -10.76
C HIS A 489 25.32 -19.04 -10.08
N ALA A 490 24.40 -18.42 -10.83
CA ALA A 490 23.09 -18.04 -10.30
C ALA A 490 22.30 -19.23 -9.72
N GLU A 491 22.19 -20.33 -10.48
CA GLU A 491 21.53 -21.57 -10.06
C GLU A 491 22.20 -22.19 -8.82
N LYS A 492 23.54 -22.26 -8.79
CA LYS A 492 24.31 -22.76 -7.63
C LYS A 492 24.04 -21.95 -6.36
N TYR A 493 24.08 -20.62 -6.44
CA TYR A 493 23.84 -19.77 -5.26
C TYR A 493 22.36 -19.73 -4.85
N ALA A 494 21.41 -19.93 -5.79
CA ALA A 494 19.99 -20.06 -5.44
C ALA A 494 19.72 -21.37 -4.68
N GLN A 495 20.29 -22.48 -5.14
CA GLN A 495 20.24 -23.77 -4.42
C GLN A 495 20.91 -23.68 -3.04
N LEU A 496 22.07 -23.03 -2.93
CA LEU A 496 22.74 -22.80 -1.63
C LEU A 496 21.89 -21.95 -0.67
N ALA A 497 21.17 -20.95 -1.19
CA ALA A 497 20.25 -20.15 -0.39
C ALA A 497 19.08 -21.00 0.15
N ILE A 498 18.45 -21.83 -0.69
CA ILE A 498 17.34 -22.72 -0.31
C ILE A 498 17.79 -23.81 0.70
N GLN A 499 19.03 -24.29 0.59
CA GLN A 499 19.61 -25.25 1.55
C GLN A 499 19.81 -24.66 2.95
N ASN A 500 20.11 -23.36 3.05
CA ASN A 500 20.30 -22.66 4.34
C ASN A 500 18.99 -22.07 4.88
N ASP A 501 18.07 -21.65 4.00
CA ASP A 501 16.74 -21.15 4.34
C ASP A 501 15.69 -21.66 3.34
N ARG A 502 14.99 -22.72 3.73
CA ARG A 502 13.93 -23.35 2.95
C ARG A 502 12.70 -22.44 2.76
N TYR A 503 12.50 -21.46 3.63
CA TYR A 503 11.35 -20.55 3.60
C TYR A 503 11.68 -19.21 2.92
N ASN A 504 12.68 -19.21 2.04
CA ASN A 504 13.10 -18.06 1.27
C ASN A 504 12.47 -18.03 -0.13
N ALA A 505 11.28 -17.41 -0.23
CA ALA A 505 10.56 -17.24 -1.49
C ALA A 505 11.39 -16.53 -2.58
N LYS A 506 12.33 -15.66 -2.21
CA LYS A 506 13.20 -14.94 -3.17
C LYS A 506 14.28 -15.82 -3.77
N ALA A 507 14.86 -16.72 -2.97
CA ALA A 507 15.80 -17.73 -3.48
C ALA A 507 15.10 -18.71 -4.46
N GLN A 508 13.88 -19.15 -4.13
CA GLN A 508 13.05 -19.95 -5.03
C GLN A 508 12.69 -19.21 -6.32
N THR A 509 12.35 -17.92 -6.23
CA THR A 509 12.10 -17.08 -7.41
C THR A 509 13.35 -16.95 -8.28
N ASN A 510 14.53 -16.75 -7.69
CA ASN A 510 15.80 -16.70 -8.43
C ASN A 510 16.13 -18.04 -9.12
N LEU A 511 15.84 -19.17 -8.49
CA LEU A 511 16.00 -20.49 -9.11
C LEU A 511 15.05 -20.67 -10.30
N GLY A 512 13.78 -20.29 -10.13
CA GLY A 512 12.78 -20.25 -11.21
C GLY A 512 13.20 -19.37 -12.39
N ASN A 513 13.80 -18.21 -12.12
CA ASN A 513 14.33 -17.30 -13.15
C ASN A 513 15.41 -18.00 -14.00
N CYS A 514 16.31 -18.75 -13.35
CA CYS A 514 17.36 -19.51 -14.03
C CYS A 514 16.79 -20.60 -14.96
N TYR A 515 15.78 -21.35 -14.49
CA TYR A 515 15.10 -22.36 -15.33
C TYR A 515 14.29 -21.72 -16.48
N TYR A 516 13.60 -20.61 -16.23
CA TYR A 516 12.87 -19.87 -17.28
C TYR A 516 13.80 -19.40 -18.40
N GLN A 517 14.98 -18.87 -18.06
CA GLN A 517 15.97 -18.44 -19.04
C GLN A 517 16.65 -19.61 -19.79
N ARG A 518 16.69 -20.81 -19.18
CA ARG A 518 17.05 -22.08 -19.82
C ARG A 518 15.91 -22.69 -20.67
N ALA A 519 14.75 -22.04 -20.74
CA ALA A 519 13.49 -22.53 -21.33
C ALA A 519 12.94 -23.83 -20.70
N GLU A 520 13.38 -24.17 -19.48
CA GLU A 520 12.87 -25.29 -18.68
C GLU A 520 11.61 -24.83 -17.91
N TYR A 521 10.58 -24.43 -18.66
CA TYR A 521 9.42 -23.71 -18.13
C TYR A 521 8.66 -24.47 -17.04
N ASP A 522 8.55 -25.79 -17.10
CA ASP A 522 7.77 -26.55 -16.11
C ASP A 522 8.44 -26.57 -14.72
N LYS A 523 9.77 -26.72 -14.66
CA LYS A 523 10.54 -26.52 -13.41
C LYS A 523 10.44 -25.09 -12.91
N ALA A 524 10.38 -24.11 -13.82
CA ALA A 524 10.19 -22.71 -13.44
C ALA A 524 8.80 -22.52 -12.78
N LYS A 525 7.73 -23.12 -13.33
CA LYS A 525 6.38 -23.13 -12.72
C LYS A 525 6.44 -23.69 -11.30
N GLU A 526 7.09 -24.85 -11.11
CA GLU A 526 7.27 -25.49 -9.80
C GLU A 526 7.95 -24.53 -8.80
N CYS A 527 9.12 -23.97 -9.13
CA CYS A 527 9.84 -23.04 -8.26
C CYS A 527 9.03 -21.77 -7.91
N TYR A 528 8.28 -21.19 -8.84
CA TYR A 528 7.43 -20.04 -8.53
C TYR A 528 6.19 -20.43 -7.70
N GLN A 529 5.62 -21.62 -7.90
CA GLN A 529 4.54 -22.14 -7.05
C GLN A 529 5.03 -22.41 -5.63
N GLU A 530 6.25 -22.94 -5.45
CA GLU A 530 6.89 -23.05 -4.14
C GLU A 530 7.10 -21.67 -3.51
N ALA A 531 7.63 -20.69 -4.25
CA ALA A 531 7.79 -19.31 -3.77
C ALA A 531 6.46 -18.69 -3.30
N ILE A 532 5.36 -18.88 -4.04
CA ILE A 532 4.03 -18.37 -3.70
C ILE A 532 3.39 -19.13 -2.51
N SER A 533 3.72 -20.41 -2.32
CA SER A 533 3.24 -21.17 -1.14
C SER A 533 3.96 -20.79 0.15
N VAL A 534 5.21 -20.29 0.04
CA VAL A 534 6.01 -19.73 1.14
C VAL A 534 5.62 -18.27 1.44
N ASP A 535 5.50 -17.43 0.41
CA ASP A 535 5.03 -16.04 0.54
C ASP A 535 3.96 -15.73 -0.51
N ALA A 536 2.70 -15.75 -0.08
CA ALA A 536 1.53 -15.45 -0.90
C ALA A 536 1.45 -13.99 -1.36
N LEU A 537 2.35 -13.11 -0.89
CA LEU A 537 2.48 -11.72 -1.32
C LEU A 537 3.73 -11.48 -2.20
N CYS A 538 4.47 -12.52 -2.58
CA CYS A 538 5.62 -12.42 -3.48
C CYS A 538 5.16 -12.12 -4.93
N THR A 539 4.96 -10.84 -5.20
CA THR A 539 4.51 -10.31 -6.49
C THR A 539 5.43 -10.67 -7.66
N GLU A 540 6.72 -10.79 -7.39
CA GLU A 540 7.76 -11.14 -8.36
C GLU A 540 7.58 -12.58 -8.85
N ALA A 541 7.32 -13.53 -7.94
CA ALA A 541 6.99 -14.91 -8.28
C ALA A 541 5.68 -15.02 -9.05
N MET A 542 4.64 -14.28 -8.65
CA MET A 542 3.35 -14.25 -9.35
C MET A 542 3.48 -13.72 -10.78
N TYR A 543 4.26 -12.66 -10.99
CA TYR A 543 4.51 -12.07 -12.30
C TYR A 543 5.29 -13.03 -13.21
N ASN A 544 6.35 -13.64 -12.68
CA ASN A 544 7.21 -14.55 -13.45
C ASN A 544 6.51 -15.90 -13.74
N LEU A 545 5.65 -16.38 -12.85
CA LEU A 545 4.75 -17.51 -13.12
C LEU A 545 3.77 -17.20 -14.27
N GLY A 546 3.15 -16.03 -14.25
CA GLY A 546 2.28 -15.56 -15.35
C GLY A 546 3.02 -15.45 -16.68
N LEU A 547 4.25 -14.92 -16.69
CA LEU A 547 5.11 -14.89 -17.87
C LEU A 547 5.50 -16.30 -18.35
N THR A 548 5.72 -17.23 -17.43
CA THR A 548 6.05 -18.63 -17.74
C THR A 548 4.90 -19.34 -18.43
N TYR A 549 3.68 -19.28 -17.87
CA TYR A 549 2.48 -19.79 -18.54
C TYR A 549 2.28 -19.15 -19.92
N LYS A 550 2.49 -17.83 -20.06
CA LYS A 550 2.39 -17.12 -21.35
C LYS A 550 3.45 -17.57 -22.38
N LYS A 551 4.61 -18.08 -21.94
CA LYS A 551 5.64 -18.66 -22.81
C LYS A 551 5.35 -20.12 -23.18
N SER A 552 4.77 -20.89 -22.27
CA SER A 552 4.31 -22.26 -22.54
C SER A 552 3.05 -22.33 -23.42
N GLY A 553 2.29 -21.24 -23.52
CA GLY A 553 1.03 -21.16 -24.29
C GLY A 553 -0.24 -21.36 -23.46
N GLU A 554 -0.10 -21.54 -22.14
CA GLU A 554 -1.15 -21.66 -21.13
C GLU A 554 -1.78 -20.28 -20.84
N TYR A 555 -2.45 -19.71 -21.85
CA TYR A 555 -2.98 -18.34 -21.80
C TYR A 555 -4.14 -18.13 -20.81
N GLN A 556 -4.85 -19.21 -20.43
CA GLN A 556 -5.95 -19.13 -19.46
C GLN A 556 -5.40 -19.03 -18.02
N GLU A 557 -4.37 -19.82 -17.75
CA GLU A 557 -3.62 -19.89 -16.50
C GLU A 557 -2.81 -18.60 -16.30
N ALA A 558 -2.15 -18.13 -17.36
CA ALA A 558 -1.46 -16.84 -17.37
C ALA A 558 -2.42 -15.68 -17.06
N PHE A 559 -3.58 -15.62 -17.70
CA PHE A 559 -4.60 -14.60 -17.43
C PHE A 559 -5.03 -14.62 -15.96
N ALA A 560 -5.34 -15.80 -15.40
CA ALA A 560 -5.73 -15.93 -14.00
C ALA A 560 -4.61 -15.55 -13.01
N CYS A 561 -3.34 -15.72 -13.37
CA CYS A 561 -2.20 -15.24 -12.57
C CYS A 561 -2.10 -13.71 -12.60
N PHE A 562 -2.21 -13.08 -13.77
CA PHE A 562 -2.14 -11.62 -13.88
C PHE A 562 -3.39 -10.91 -13.35
N GLU A 563 -4.58 -11.53 -13.43
CA GLU A 563 -5.81 -11.02 -12.79
C GLU A 563 -5.67 -10.98 -11.26
N LYS A 564 -5.18 -12.07 -10.65
CA LYS A 564 -4.83 -12.10 -9.22
C LYS A 564 -3.80 -11.03 -8.88
N LEU A 565 -2.73 -10.90 -9.69
CA LEU A 565 -1.69 -9.90 -9.47
C LEU A 565 -2.22 -8.47 -9.62
N HIS A 566 -3.13 -8.19 -10.57
CA HIS A 566 -3.80 -6.89 -10.71
C HIS A 566 -4.74 -6.57 -9.54
N SER A 567 -5.35 -7.58 -8.91
CA SER A 567 -6.14 -7.36 -7.68
C SER A 567 -5.30 -6.76 -6.53
N ILE A 568 -4.01 -7.10 -6.48
CA ILE A 568 -3.00 -6.58 -5.55
C ILE A 568 -2.41 -5.26 -6.10
N LEU A 569 -1.82 -5.31 -7.30
CA LEU A 569 -1.11 -4.22 -7.98
C LEU A 569 -2.02 -3.48 -8.98
N ARG A 570 -3.08 -2.88 -8.44
CA ARG A 570 -4.20 -2.23 -9.17
C ARG A 570 -3.81 -1.12 -10.17
N ASN A 571 -2.58 -0.63 -10.13
CA ASN A 571 -2.07 0.45 -10.97
C ASN A 571 -0.69 0.13 -11.60
N SER A 572 -0.30 -1.15 -11.70
CA SER A 572 0.90 -1.53 -12.46
C SER A 572 0.58 -1.61 -13.95
N GLY A 573 1.11 -0.66 -14.73
CA GLY A 573 0.98 -0.66 -16.19
C GLY A 573 1.57 -1.91 -16.84
N GLU A 574 2.66 -2.45 -16.30
CA GLU A 574 3.29 -3.69 -16.76
C GLU A 574 2.33 -4.88 -16.68
N VAL A 575 1.61 -5.03 -15.55
CA VAL A 575 0.63 -6.10 -15.34
C VAL A 575 -0.57 -5.94 -16.28
N ILE A 576 -1.07 -4.72 -16.44
CA ILE A 576 -2.19 -4.41 -17.36
C ILE A 576 -1.79 -4.71 -18.82
N PHE A 577 -0.55 -4.39 -19.21
CA PHE A 577 0.01 -4.77 -20.52
C PHE A 577 0.08 -6.29 -20.70
N GLN A 578 0.51 -7.06 -19.69
CA GLN A 578 0.50 -8.54 -19.80
C GLN A 578 -0.92 -9.09 -20.00
N ILE A 579 -1.93 -8.53 -19.33
CA ILE A 579 -3.34 -8.91 -19.50
C ILE A 579 -3.81 -8.61 -20.94
N ALA A 580 -3.54 -7.41 -21.45
CA ALA A 580 -3.93 -7.01 -22.81
C ALA A 580 -3.26 -7.86 -23.91
N ASP A 581 -1.95 -8.14 -23.77
CA ASP A 581 -1.18 -9.02 -24.67
C ASP A 581 -1.69 -10.48 -24.64
N ILE A 582 -2.22 -10.95 -23.51
CA ILE A 582 -2.87 -12.26 -23.40
C ILE A 582 -4.26 -12.25 -24.04
N CYS A 583 -5.06 -11.18 -23.86
CA CYS A 583 -6.36 -11.05 -24.53
C CYS A 583 -6.21 -11.04 -26.07
N ASP A 584 -5.23 -10.32 -26.61
CA ASP A 584 -4.94 -10.33 -28.06
C ASP A 584 -4.53 -11.73 -28.55
N LYS A 585 -3.61 -12.41 -27.84
CA LYS A 585 -3.18 -13.79 -28.19
C LYS A 585 -4.26 -14.85 -28.10
N ARG A 586 -5.34 -14.57 -27.37
CA ARG A 586 -6.55 -15.40 -27.32
C ARG A 586 -7.57 -15.07 -28.41
N GLY A 587 -7.34 -14.02 -29.21
CA GLY A 587 -8.31 -13.50 -30.18
C GLY A 587 -9.47 -12.72 -29.55
N HIS A 588 -9.39 -12.36 -28.26
CA HIS A 588 -10.43 -11.61 -27.55
C HIS A 588 -10.28 -10.09 -27.82
N LEU A 589 -10.38 -9.69 -29.09
CA LEU A 589 -10.02 -8.34 -29.57
C LEU A 589 -10.63 -7.19 -28.76
N GLN A 590 -11.95 -7.24 -28.52
CA GLN A 590 -12.67 -6.20 -27.78
C GLN A 590 -12.20 -6.10 -26.32
N GLN A 591 -11.91 -7.23 -25.65
CA GLN A 591 -11.34 -7.22 -24.29
C GLN A 591 -9.89 -6.69 -24.28
N ALA A 592 -9.10 -6.99 -25.32
CA ALA A 592 -7.76 -6.42 -25.46
C ALA A 592 -7.84 -4.89 -25.60
N MET A 593 -8.78 -4.37 -26.39
CA MET A 593 -9.00 -2.92 -26.51
C MET A 593 -9.46 -2.28 -25.21
N GLU A 594 -10.36 -2.91 -24.43
CA GLU A 594 -10.71 -2.43 -23.08
C GLU A 594 -9.47 -2.31 -22.17
N TRP A 595 -8.62 -3.34 -22.12
CA TRP A 595 -7.41 -3.33 -21.28
C TRP A 595 -6.32 -2.39 -21.78
N TYR A 596 -6.12 -2.24 -23.10
CA TYR A 596 -5.18 -1.25 -23.64
C TYR A 596 -5.67 0.20 -23.45
N ASN A 597 -6.97 0.48 -23.50
CA ASN A 597 -7.51 1.80 -23.13
C ASN A 597 -7.30 2.10 -21.64
N ILE A 598 -7.49 1.11 -20.76
CA ILE A 598 -7.13 1.23 -19.33
C ILE A 598 -5.62 1.50 -19.18
N LEU A 599 -4.77 0.82 -19.95
CA LEU A 599 -3.31 1.04 -19.91
C LEU A 599 -2.92 2.47 -20.32
N ILE A 600 -3.52 3.01 -21.39
CA ILE A 600 -3.28 4.39 -21.83
C ILE A 600 -3.68 5.40 -20.74
N SER A 601 -4.72 5.13 -19.95
CA SER A 601 -5.07 5.98 -18.80
C SER A 601 -4.03 5.98 -17.66
N VAL A 602 -3.10 5.02 -17.65
CA VAL A 602 -1.98 4.93 -16.69
C VAL A 602 -0.66 5.37 -17.32
N VAL A 603 -0.43 5.06 -18.60
CA VAL A 603 0.80 5.35 -19.36
C VAL A 603 0.44 5.94 -20.74
N PRO A 604 0.03 7.22 -20.81
CA PRO A 604 -0.50 7.83 -22.03
C PRO A 604 0.57 8.18 -23.09
N THR A 605 1.87 8.04 -22.76
CA THR A 605 2.99 8.45 -23.60
C THR A 605 3.82 7.31 -24.18
N ASP A 606 3.42 6.04 -23.98
CA ASP A 606 4.14 4.89 -24.52
C ASP A 606 3.81 4.67 -26.01
N PRO A 607 4.76 4.89 -26.95
CA PRO A 607 4.51 4.72 -28.38
C PRO A 607 4.17 3.28 -28.76
N SER A 608 4.65 2.29 -27.99
CA SER A 608 4.44 0.86 -28.26
C SER A 608 3.03 0.41 -27.87
N VAL A 609 2.46 0.98 -26.80
CA VAL A 609 1.06 0.77 -26.42
C VAL A 609 0.13 1.42 -27.42
N LEU A 610 0.40 2.67 -27.83
CA LEU A 610 -0.38 3.37 -28.85
C LEU A 610 -0.35 2.63 -30.20
N ALA A 611 0.81 2.11 -30.62
CA ALA A 611 0.91 1.25 -31.81
C ALA A 611 0.11 -0.06 -31.67
N ARG A 612 0.16 -0.72 -30.51
CA ARG A 612 -0.64 -1.95 -30.27
C ARG A 612 -2.14 -1.69 -30.24
N LEU A 613 -2.60 -0.54 -29.74
CA LEU A 613 -4.01 -0.17 -29.84
C LEU A 613 -4.39 0.13 -31.31
N GLY A 614 -3.50 0.78 -32.07
CA GLY A 614 -3.61 0.93 -33.52
C GLY A 614 -3.77 -0.41 -34.26
N ASP A 615 -2.92 -1.41 -33.95
CA ASP A 615 -3.07 -2.79 -34.44
C ASP A 615 -4.48 -3.36 -34.17
N MET A 616 -5.03 -3.12 -32.97
CA MET A 616 -6.35 -3.66 -32.62
C MET A 616 -7.46 -3.03 -33.47
N PHE A 617 -7.44 -1.70 -33.66
CA PHE A 617 -8.43 -1.03 -34.50
C PHE A 617 -8.31 -1.41 -35.99
N VAL A 618 -7.09 -1.74 -36.48
CA VAL A 618 -6.90 -2.32 -37.82
C VAL A 618 -7.55 -3.71 -37.94
N LYS A 619 -7.46 -4.54 -36.89
CA LYS A 619 -8.13 -5.85 -36.83
C LYS A 619 -9.66 -5.73 -36.74
N ASP A 620 -10.18 -4.73 -36.03
CA ASP A 620 -11.62 -4.46 -35.89
C ASP A 620 -12.22 -3.83 -37.16
N GLY A 621 -11.39 -3.17 -37.97
CA GLY A 621 -11.72 -2.56 -39.26
C GLY A 621 -11.86 -1.04 -39.24
N ASP A 622 -11.85 -0.40 -38.06
CA ASP A 622 -11.87 1.05 -37.92
C ASP A 622 -10.49 1.68 -38.22
N LYS A 623 -10.23 1.85 -39.53
CA LYS A 623 -9.06 2.58 -40.01
C LYS A 623 -8.98 4.04 -39.49
N SER A 624 -10.09 4.65 -39.06
CA SER A 624 -10.12 6.06 -38.64
C SER A 624 -9.59 6.25 -37.22
N GLN A 625 -9.99 5.41 -36.26
CA GLN A 625 -9.37 5.37 -34.94
C GLN A 625 -7.94 4.83 -35.00
N ALA A 626 -7.67 3.80 -35.82
CA ALA A 626 -6.31 3.32 -36.03
C ALA A 626 -5.36 4.46 -36.48
N PHE A 627 -5.79 5.32 -37.40
CA PHE A 627 -5.02 6.48 -37.84
C PHE A 627 -4.71 7.46 -36.70
N GLN A 628 -5.68 7.75 -35.81
CA GLN A 628 -5.46 8.63 -34.66
C GLN A 628 -4.34 8.10 -33.77
N TYR A 629 -4.47 6.86 -33.27
CA TYR A 629 -3.48 6.27 -32.36
C TYR A 629 -2.11 6.01 -33.02
N TYR A 630 -2.08 5.72 -34.33
CA TYR A 630 -0.82 5.64 -35.07
C TYR A 630 -0.16 7.01 -35.27
N SER A 631 -0.94 8.08 -35.46
CA SER A 631 -0.40 9.45 -35.53
C SER A 631 0.20 9.90 -34.18
N GLU A 632 -0.43 9.52 -33.06
CA GLU A 632 0.10 9.78 -31.72
C GLU A 632 1.35 8.93 -31.42
N SER A 633 1.33 7.64 -31.76
CA SER A 633 2.51 6.76 -31.66
C SER A 633 3.69 7.33 -32.45
N TYR A 634 3.45 7.78 -33.69
CA TYR A 634 4.47 8.41 -34.53
C TYR A 634 4.97 9.73 -33.94
N ARG A 635 4.09 10.56 -33.35
CA ARG A 635 4.46 11.82 -32.68
C ARG A 635 5.44 11.60 -31.53
N TYR A 636 5.26 10.54 -30.74
CA TYR A 636 6.19 10.21 -29.64
C TYR A 636 7.44 9.44 -30.10
N PHE A 637 7.35 8.62 -31.15
CA PHE A 637 8.51 7.87 -31.67
C PHE A 637 8.54 7.82 -33.22
N PRO A 638 9.08 8.86 -33.88
CA PRO A 638 9.15 9.00 -35.35
C PRO A 638 10.11 8.02 -36.07
N SER A 639 10.30 6.82 -35.53
CA SER A 639 11.20 5.77 -36.04
C SER A 639 10.64 4.35 -35.88
N ASN A 640 9.38 4.18 -35.44
CA ASN A 640 8.74 2.86 -35.51
C ASN A 640 8.40 2.51 -36.98
N MET A 641 9.11 1.51 -37.52
CA MET A 641 8.96 1.07 -38.89
C MET A 641 7.54 0.55 -39.21
N GLU A 642 6.89 -0.12 -38.27
CA GLU A 642 5.54 -0.69 -38.44
C GLU A 642 4.51 0.44 -38.62
N VAL A 643 4.57 1.45 -37.75
CA VAL A 643 3.72 2.64 -37.77
C VAL A 643 3.94 3.49 -39.02
N ILE A 644 5.19 3.73 -39.40
CA ILE A 644 5.54 4.52 -40.60
C ILE A 644 5.02 3.83 -41.87
N ALA A 645 5.20 2.50 -41.98
CA ALA A 645 4.71 1.74 -43.10
C ALA A 645 3.17 1.74 -43.18
N TRP A 646 2.48 1.67 -42.04
CA TRP A 646 1.03 1.74 -41.97
C TRP A 646 0.49 3.13 -42.34
N LEU A 647 1.05 4.21 -41.78
CA LEU A 647 0.63 5.59 -42.09
C LEU A 647 0.85 5.91 -43.58
N GLY A 648 1.99 5.53 -44.15
CA GLY A 648 2.24 5.67 -45.58
C GLY A 648 1.24 4.91 -46.45
N ALA A 649 0.86 3.69 -46.06
CA ALA A 649 -0.18 2.92 -46.74
C ALA A 649 -1.57 3.55 -46.61
N TYR A 650 -1.94 4.05 -45.42
CA TYR A 650 -3.21 4.74 -45.18
C TYR A 650 -3.38 5.96 -46.08
N TYR A 651 -2.35 6.82 -46.21
CA TYR A 651 -2.40 7.96 -47.13
C TYR A 651 -2.47 7.55 -48.61
N VAL A 652 -1.94 6.39 -49.00
CA VAL A 652 -2.10 5.82 -50.36
C VAL A 652 -3.51 5.27 -50.61
N ASP A 653 -4.16 4.70 -49.59
CA ASP A 653 -5.57 4.28 -49.63
C ASP A 653 -6.50 5.50 -49.72
N CYS A 654 -6.19 6.60 -49.02
CA CYS A 654 -6.91 7.88 -49.09
C CYS A 654 -6.58 8.73 -50.33
N GLU A 655 -5.74 8.23 -51.24
CA GLU A 655 -5.26 8.93 -52.45
C GLU A 655 -4.46 10.25 -52.23
N VAL A 656 -4.05 10.55 -50.99
CA VAL A 656 -3.25 11.74 -50.64
C VAL A 656 -1.76 11.42 -50.72
N TYR A 657 -1.27 11.30 -51.96
CA TYR A 657 0.07 10.79 -52.25
C TYR A 657 1.22 11.66 -51.70
N GLU A 658 1.01 12.96 -51.49
CA GLU A 658 2.06 13.89 -51.05
C GLU A 658 2.49 13.63 -49.60
N HIS A 659 1.54 13.44 -48.68
CA HIS A 659 1.85 13.00 -47.31
C HIS A 659 2.42 11.58 -47.29
N ALA A 660 1.91 10.66 -48.13
CA ALA A 660 2.45 9.30 -48.21
C ALA A 660 3.95 9.27 -48.54
N VAL A 661 4.41 10.15 -49.45
CA VAL A 661 5.85 10.28 -49.77
C VAL A 661 6.68 10.63 -48.54
N GLN A 662 6.23 11.54 -47.67
CA GLN A 662 6.97 11.94 -46.47
C GLN A 662 7.23 10.75 -45.52
N PHE A 663 6.24 9.89 -45.32
CA PHE A 663 6.40 8.66 -44.52
C PHE A 663 7.32 7.64 -45.20
N PHE A 664 7.21 7.44 -46.52
CA PHE A 664 8.09 6.51 -47.23
C PHE A 664 9.54 7.03 -47.35
N GLU A 665 9.77 8.34 -47.45
CA GLU A 665 11.10 8.93 -47.36
C GLU A 665 11.71 8.68 -45.98
N ARG A 666 10.93 8.89 -44.90
CA ARG A 666 11.34 8.52 -43.54
C ARG A 666 11.69 7.02 -43.42
N ALA A 667 10.91 6.14 -44.05
CA ALA A 667 11.21 4.71 -44.13
C ALA A 667 12.54 4.42 -44.86
N THR A 668 12.86 5.13 -45.95
CA THR A 668 14.15 4.96 -46.66
C THR A 668 15.36 5.44 -45.85
N LEU A 669 15.19 6.38 -44.93
CA LEU A 669 16.26 6.79 -44.00
C LEU A 669 16.55 5.71 -42.95
N ILE A 670 15.53 4.95 -42.53
CA ILE A 670 15.67 3.86 -41.55
C ILE A 670 16.17 2.57 -42.23
N GLN A 671 15.70 2.27 -43.45
CA GLN A 671 16.07 1.08 -44.22
C GLN A 671 16.61 1.43 -45.62
N PRO A 672 17.81 2.06 -45.73
CA PRO A 672 18.34 2.58 -47.00
C PRO A 672 18.76 1.50 -48.01
N ASN A 673 18.74 0.22 -47.63
CA ASN A 673 19.03 -0.92 -48.51
C ASN A 673 17.75 -1.60 -49.02
N GLU A 674 16.58 -1.29 -48.45
CA GLU A 674 15.32 -1.94 -48.81
C GLU A 674 14.62 -1.17 -49.93
N ILE A 675 14.60 -1.76 -51.13
CA ILE A 675 14.11 -1.11 -52.35
C ILE A 675 12.59 -0.88 -52.33
N ARG A 676 11.82 -1.64 -51.53
CA ARG A 676 10.36 -1.49 -51.39
C ARG A 676 9.95 -0.03 -51.15
N TRP A 677 10.60 0.65 -50.23
CA TRP A 677 10.24 2.02 -49.82
C TRP A 677 10.50 3.04 -50.93
N HIS A 678 11.63 2.91 -51.63
CA HIS A 678 11.92 3.71 -52.81
C HIS A 678 10.91 3.49 -53.95
N LEU A 679 10.49 2.23 -54.19
CA LEU A 679 9.47 1.92 -55.19
C LEU A 679 8.07 2.46 -54.80
N MET A 680 7.75 2.55 -53.50
CA MET A 680 6.51 3.20 -53.04
C MET A 680 6.53 4.71 -53.31
N ILE A 681 7.63 5.42 -53.03
CA ILE A 681 7.77 6.86 -53.37
C ILE A 681 7.56 7.08 -54.88
N ALA A 682 8.24 6.31 -55.72
CA ALA A 682 8.12 6.43 -57.18
C ALA A 682 6.71 6.07 -57.69
N SER A 683 6.03 5.13 -57.05
CA SER A 683 4.62 4.80 -57.34
C SER A 683 3.65 5.91 -56.90
N CYS A 684 3.93 6.61 -55.80
CA CYS A 684 3.16 7.77 -55.34
C CYS A 684 3.24 8.92 -56.36
N TYR A 685 4.44 9.31 -56.81
CA TYR A 685 4.59 10.31 -57.89
C TYR A 685 3.92 9.88 -59.20
N ARG A 686 3.88 8.59 -59.51
CA ARG A 686 3.15 8.06 -60.69
C ARG A 686 1.63 8.11 -60.51
N ARG A 687 1.11 7.93 -59.28
CA ARG A 687 -0.33 8.05 -58.97
C ARG A 687 -0.79 9.51 -58.85
N SER A 688 0.05 10.44 -58.40
CA SER A 688 -0.27 11.88 -58.37
C SER A 688 -0.27 12.56 -59.75
N GLY A 689 0.22 11.87 -60.79
CA GLY A 689 0.32 12.41 -62.15
C GLY A 689 1.65 13.10 -62.48
N ASN A 690 2.58 13.19 -61.53
CA ASN A 690 3.91 13.77 -61.72
C ASN A 690 4.87 12.80 -62.42
N TYR A 691 4.50 12.37 -63.64
CA TYR A 691 5.20 11.33 -64.40
C TYR A 691 6.69 11.61 -64.65
N GLN A 692 7.10 12.88 -64.76
CA GLN A 692 8.51 13.27 -64.90
C GLN A 692 9.32 12.99 -63.62
N GLN A 693 8.83 13.45 -62.46
CA GLN A 693 9.45 13.16 -61.16
C GLN A 693 9.46 11.64 -60.86
N ALA A 694 8.37 10.94 -61.21
CA ALA A 694 8.32 9.49 -61.12
C ALA A 694 9.41 8.83 -61.97
N PHE A 695 9.55 9.22 -63.24
CA PHE A 695 10.58 8.69 -64.15
C PHE A 695 12.01 8.91 -63.62
N GLU A 696 12.34 10.12 -63.19
CA GLU A 696 13.65 10.42 -62.59
C GLU A 696 13.91 9.59 -61.33
N THR A 697 12.88 9.42 -60.49
CA THR A 697 12.98 8.61 -59.26
C THR A 697 13.22 7.14 -59.60
N TYR A 698 12.46 6.54 -60.52
CA TYR A 698 12.71 5.18 -61.00
C TYR A 698 14.09 5.01 -61.67
N LYS A 699 14.56 6.02 -62.42
CA LYS A 699 15.90 6.03 -63.04
C LYS A 699 16.99 6.04 -61.96
N ARG A 700 16.83 6.85 -60.91
CA ARG A 700 17.71 6.90 -59.72
C ARG A 700 17.70 5.58 -58.94
N ILE A 701 16.55 4.92 -58.81
CA ILE A 701 16.42 3.60 -58.16
C ILE A 701 17.16 2.53 -58.97
N HIS A 702 16.95 2.46 -60.29
CA HIS A 702 17.64 1.49 -61.15
C HIS A 702 19.16 1.67 -61.17
N MET A 703 19.67 2.91 -61.10
CA MET A 703 21.11 3.18 -60.95
C MET A 703 21.70 2.63 -59.63
N ARG A 704 20.90 2.54 -58.56
CA ARG A 704 21.32 1.99 -57.25
C ARG A 704 21.05 0.48 -57.12
N PHE A 705 20.03 -0.03 -57.81
CA PHE A 705 19.58 -1.42 -57.76
C PHE A 705 19.32 -1.97 -59.19
N PRO A 706 20.38 -2.22 -59.98
CA PRO A 706 20.25 -2.48 -61.42
C PRO A 706 19.52 -3.77 -61.78
N GLU A 707 19.52 -4.78 -60.90
CA GLU A 707 18.90 -6.09 -61.16
C GLU A 707 17.42 -6.18 -60.75
N ASN A 708 16.81 -5.10 -60.25
CA ASN A 708 15.42 -5.14 -59.83
C ASN A 708 14.43 -5.13 -61.01
N VAL A 709 13.85 -6.31 -61.26
CA VAL A 709 12.85 -6.58 -62.32
C VAL A 709 11.63 -5.65 -62.23
N GLU A 710 11.09 -5.39 -61.03
CA GLU A 710 9.89 -4.54 -60.89
C GLU A 710 10.20 -3.06 -61.20
N CYS A 711 11.35 -2.56 -60.77
CA CYS A 711 11.82 -1.23 -61.16
C CYS A 711 11.96 -1.09 -62.69
N LEU A 712 12.47 -2.12 -63.36
CA LEU A 712 12.57 -2.17 -64.82
C LEU A 712 11.19 -2.24 -65.51
N ARG A 713 10.23 -3.00 -64.97
CA ARG A 713 8.84 -3.04 -65.46
C ARG A 713 8.16 -1.69 -65.37
N PHE A 714 8.31 -0.95 -64.26
CA PHE A 714 7.77 0.40 -64.13
C PHE A 714 8.47 1.41 -65.04
N LEU A 715 9.79 1.33 -65.23
CA LEU A 715 10.53 2.16 -66.18
C LEU A 715 10.03 1.95 -67.61
N VAL A 716 9.90 0.70 -68.07
CA VAL A 716 9.36 0.39 -69.40
C VAL A 716 7.98 1.01 -69.57
N ARG A 717 7.05 0.78 -68.62
CA ARG A 717 5.67 1.28 -68.71
C ARG A 717 5.60 2.82 -68.77
N ILE A 718 6.37 3.52 -67.93
CA ILE A 718 6.42 4.99 -67.95
C ILE A 718 7.06 5.51 -69.24
N CYS A 719 8.12 4.87 -69.75
CA CYS A 719 8.72 5.28 -71.02
C CYS A 719 7.75 5.07 -72.20
N THR A 720 6.94 4.01 -72.21
CA THR A 720 5.90 3.80 -73.23
C THR A 720 4.73 4.78 -73.09
N ASP A 721 4.27 5.05 -71.86
CA ASP A 721 3.17 5.98 -71.59
C ASP A 721 3.54 7.44 -71.95
N LEU A 722 4.83 7.80 -71.85
CA LEU A 722 5.39 9.10 -72.23
C LEU A 722 6.01 9.14 -73.65
N GLY A 723 5.97 8.04 -74.41
CA GLY A 723 6.48 7.97 -75.79
C GLY A 723 8.00 8.14 -75.95
N MET A 724 8.80 7.86 -74.91
CA MET A 724 10.24 8.06 -74.93
C MET A 724 11.00 6.95 -75.69
N LYS A 725 12.00 7.33 -76.48
CA LYS A 725 12.88 6.39 -77.22
C LYS A 725 13.65 5.44 -76.28
N GLU A 726 13.95 5.89 -75.06
CA GLU A 726 14.61 5.11 -74.00
C GLU A 726 13.84 3.82 -73.61
N ALA A 727 12.54 3.72 -73.94
CA ALA A 727 11.71 2.53 -73.68
C ALA A 727 12.35 1.23 -74.21
N GLN A 728 12.92 1.27 -75.42
CA GLN A 728 13.50 0.09 -76.06
C GLN A 728 14.75 -0.43 -75.30
N GLU A 729 15.53 0.47 -74.71
CA GLU A 729 16.70 0.12 -73.91
C GLU A 729 16.29 -0.58 -72.61
N TYR A 730 15.27 -0.05 -71.92
CA TYR A 730 14.75 -0.66 -70.69
C TYR A 730 14.05 -2.00 -70.94
N VAL A 731 13.40 -2.20 -72.11
CA VAL A 731 12.85 -3.51 -72.51
C VAL A 731 13.97 -4.55 -72.68
N LEU A 732 15.08 -4.19 -73.32
CA LEU A 732 16.23 -5.09 -73.46
C LEU A 732 16.91 -5.40 -72.11
N LYS A 733 17.00 -4.42 -71.21
CA LYS A 733 17.48 -4.60 -69.84
C LYS A 733 16.57 -5.51 -69.01
N LEU A 734 15.25 -5.34 -69.12
CA LEU A 734 14.25 -6.20 -68.47
C LEU A 734 14.38 -7.65 -68.93
N ALA A 735 14.40 -7.88 -70.24
CA ALA A 735 14.55 -9.23 -70.81
C ALA A 735 15.88 -9.92 -70.44
N LYS A 736 16.94 -9.14 -70.15
CA LYS A 736 18.20 -9.66 -69.61
C LYS A 736 18.08 -10.02 -68.12
N ALA A 737 17.44 -9.17 -67.31
CA ALA A 737 17.25 -9.40 -65.88
C ALA A 737 16.32 -10.59 -65.58
N GLU A 738 15.26 -10.77 -66.36
CA GLU A 738 14.33 -11.91 -66.21
C GLU A 738 15.02 -13.25 -66.55
N LYS A 739 15.76 -13.32 -67.66
CA LYS A 739 16.58 -14.50 -68.01
C LYS A 739 17.67 -14.81 -66.98
N GLY A 740 18.23 -13.78 -66.34
CA GLY A 740 19.21 -13.94 -65.26
C GLY A 740 18.63 -14.67 -64.04
N LYS A 741 17.36 -14.42 -63.69
CA LYS A 741 16.68 -15.15 -62.62
C LYS A 741 16.37 -16.60 -62.97
N GLU A 742 15.94 -16.86 -64.21
CA GLU A 742 15.63 -18.23 -64.67
C GLU A 742 16.87 -19.13 -64.64
N GLY A 743 18.03 -18.62 -65.09
CA GLY A 743 19.30 -19.36 -65.05
C GLY A 743 19.81 -19.66 -63.63
N SER A 744 19.35 -18.95 -62.60
CA SER A 744 19.76 -19.14 -61.21
C SER A 744 18.91 -20.18 -60.44
N GLY A 745 17.78 -20.62 -60.98
CA GLY A 745 16.88 -21.58 -60.32
C GLY A 745 17.17 -23.06 -60.63
N GLY A 746 18.27 -23.33 -61.35
CA GLY A 746 18.44 -24.53 -62.17
C GLY A 746 19.03 -25.79 -61.52
N ASP A 747 19.04 -25.95 -60.20
CA ASP A 747 19.40 -27.26 -59.60
C ASP A 747 18.75 -27.55 -58.22
N GLY A 748 18.52 -28.83 -57.93
CA GLY A 748 18.49 -29.38 -56.57
C GLY A 748 17.24 -29.27 -55.68
N ARG A 749 16.10 -28.66 -56.10
CA ARG A 749 15.00 -28.37 -55.13
C ARG A 749 13.54 -28.74 -55.45
N VAL A 750 13.29 -29.62 -56.42
CA VAL A 750 11.90 -30.01 -56.80
C VAL A 750 11.19 -30.93 -55.79
N SER A 751 11.91 -31.71 -54.97
CA SER A 751 11.32 -32.78 -54.12
C SER A 751 10.95 -32.37 -52.68
N VAL A 752 11.39 -31.21 -52.18
CA VAL A 752 11.15 -30.78 -50.78
C VAL A 752 9.93 -29.85 -50.67
N ALA A 753 9.73 -28.96 -51.65
CA ALA A 753 8.72 -27.91 -51.62
C ALA A 753 7.26 -28.40 -51.51
N VAL A 754 6.98 -29.67 -51.79
CA VAL A 754 5.64 -30.27 -51.60
C VAL A 754 5.39 -30.57 -50.11
N LYS A 755 6.37 -31.12 -49.40
CA LYS A 755 6.25 -31.43 -47.95
C LYS A 755 6.38 -30.19 -47.07
N GLU A 756 7.06 -29.13 -47.53
CA GLU A 756 7.03 -27.83 -46.87
C GLU A 756 5.64 -27.18 -46.99
N LYS A 757 4.99 -27.20 -48.16
CA LYS A 757 3.65 -26.61 -48.33
C LYS A 757 2.54 -27.28 -47.52
N GLU A 758 2.67 -28.56 -47.18
CA GLU A 758 1.74 -29.23 -46.26
C GLU A 758 2.02 -28.80 -44.80
N ARG A 759 3.29 -28.78 -44.37
CA ARG A 759 3.69 -28.32 -43.03
C ARG A 759 3.47 -26.81 -42.79
N GLU A 760 3.53 -25.98 -43.83
CA GLU A 760 3.12 -24.57 -43.76
C GLU A 760 1.60 -24.43 -43.60
N ARG A 761 0.80 -25.30 -44.23
CA ARG A 761 -0.66 -25.32 -44.02
C ARG A 761 -1.04 -25.75 -42.59
N GLU A 762 -0.35 -26.73 -42.04
CA GLU A 762 -0.53 -27.14 -40.62
C GLU A 762 0.01 -26.12 -39.61
N ARG A 763 0.94 -25.25 -39.99
CA ARG A 763 1.35 -24.09 -39.17
C ARG A 763 0.39 -22.90 -39.29
N ASN A 764 -0.12 -22.64 -40.49
CA ASN A 764 -1.02 -21.50 -40.74
C ASN A 764 -2.45 -21.72 -40.23
N SER A 765 -2.83 -22.93 -39.82
CA SER A 765 -4.05 -23.16 -39.03
C SER A 765 -3.89 -22.88 -37.53
N ALA A 766 -2.65 -22.71 -37.05
CA ALA A 766 -2.32 -22.42 -35.64
C ALA A 766 -1.75 -20.99 -35.42
N ALA A 767 -1.51 -20.24 -36.49
CA ALA A 767 -1.04 -18.85 -36.45
C ALA A 767 -2.22 -17.89 -36.73
N GLY A 768 -2.84 -17.38 -35.67
CA GLY A 768 -3.89 -16.35 -35.78
C GLY A 768 -3.41 -15.11 -36.54
N GLU A 769 -4.34 -14.45 -37.22
CA GLU A 769 -4.08 -13.46 -38.28
C GLU A 769 -3.14 -12.34 -37.83
N ARG A 770 -1.89 -12.41 -38.31
CA ARG A 770 -0.99 -11.25 -38.36
C ARG A 770 -1.31 -10.47 -39.62
N GLY A 771 -1.41 -9.15 -39.50
CA GLY A 771 -1.64 -8.22 -40.61
C GLY A 771 -0.45 -8.09 -41.57
N ASP A 772 0.01 -9.20 -42.15
CA ASP A 772 0.99 -9.23 -43.23
C ASP A 772 0.30 -8.70 -44.50
N ALA A 773 0.21 -7.37 -44.59
CA ALA A 773 -0.44 -6.65 -45.69
C ALA A 773 0.37 -6.85 -46.99
N ARG A 774 0.10 -7.98 -47.64
CA ARG A 774 0.63 -8.35 -48.95
C ARG A 774 0.04 -7.42 -50.02
N PHE A 775 0.69 -6.27 -50.19
CA PHE A 775 0.50 -5.38 -51.32
C PHE A 775 0.87 -6.09 -52.63
N THR A 776 -0.08 -6.85 -53.18
CA THR A 776 -0.10 -7.17 -54.60
C THR A 776 -0.33 -5.86 -55.35
N VAL A 777 0.70 -5.38 -56.05
CA VAL A 777 0.56 -4.19 -56.90
C VAL A 777 -0.24 -4.59 -58.12
N ASP A 778 -1.54 -4.31 -58.11
CA ASP A 778 -2.45 -4.66 -59.21
C ASP A 778 -1.98 -4.03 -60.53
N SER A 779 -1.77 -4.89 -61.52
CA SER A 779 -1.19 -4.53 -62.82
C SER A 779 -2.20 -3.90 -63.79
N ASN A 780 -3.49 -4.05 -63.50
CA ASN A 780 -4.61 -3.82 -64.41
C ASN A 780 -5.51 -2.64 -63.98
N ILE A 781 -5.14 -1.43 -64.39
CA ILE A 781 -6.09 -0.31 -64.55
C ILE A 781 -5.94 0.25 -65.96
N THR A 782 -7.07 0.37 -66.67
CA THR A 782 -7.17 0.98 -68.00
C THR A 782 -7.38 2.49 -67.90
N ARG A 783 -7.04 3.24 -68.98
CA ARG A 783 -7.14 4.71 -69.02
C ARG A 783 -8.54 5.21 -68.57
N PRO A 784 -8.63 6.14 -67.61
CA PRO A 784 -9.85 6.90 -67.41
C PRO A 784 -10.13 7.75 -68.66
N LYS A 785 -11.41 7.87 -69.05
CA LYS A 785 -11.82 8.80 -70.11
C LYS A 785 -11.90 10.22 -69.56
N THR A 786 -11.66 11.19 -70.43
CA THR A 786 -11.66 12.63 -70.11
C THR A 786 -12.99 13.09 -69.51
N ALA A 787 -12.96 13.63 -68.30
CA ALA A 787 -14.00 14.48 -67.72
C ALA A 787 -13.54 15.95 -67.71
N SER A 788 -14.48 16.90 -67.80
CA SER A 788 -14.18 18.29 -68.09
C SER A 788 -13.80 19.14 -66.86
N ARG A 789 -12.82 20.02 -67.07
CA ARG A 789 -12.42 21.09 -66.15
C ARG A 789 -13.61 21.96 -65.75
N LYS A 790 -13.88 22.07 -64.45
CA LYS A 790 -14.60 23.19 -63.84
C LYS A 790 -13.68 23.86 -62.82
N GLN A 791 -13.71 25.19 -62.79
CA GLN A 791 -13.03 25.98 -61.76
C GLN A 791 -13.95 26.14 -60.56
N ALA A 792 -13.36 26.07 -59.36
CA ALA A 792 -13.84 26.74 -58.16
C ALA A 792 -12.67 27.59 -57.63
N GLN A 793 -12.97 28.65 -56.89
CA GLN A 793 -11.98 29.60 -56.38
C GLN A 793 -11.34 29.11 -55.07
N PRO A 794 -10.14 29.61 -54.71
CA PRO A 794 -9.56 29.35 -53.39
C PRO A 794 -10.42 29.97 -52.28
N GLN A 795 -10.27 29.42 -51.07
CA GLN A 795 -10.61 30.11 -49.84
C GLN A 795 -9.37 30.09 -48.94
N ASP A 796 -8.70 31.23 -48.91
CA ASP A 796 -8.08 31.89 -47.77
C ASP A 796 -7.41 31.00 -46.71
N ASP A 797 -6.10 30.98 -46.83
CA ASP A 797 -5.06 30.77 -45.81
C ASP A 797 -5.49 31.09 -44.36
N GLU A 798 -5.25 30.14 -43.45
CA GLU A 798 -4.92 30.44 -42.05
C GLU A 798 -3.46 30.03 -41.81
N ASP A 799 -2.59 31.02 -41.55
CA ASP A 799 -1.14 30.85 -41.43
C ASP A 799 -0.73 29.99 -40.23
N TRP A 800 0.13 29.00 -40.48
CA TRP A 800 0.87 28.28 -39.45
C TRP A 800 2.05 29.12 -38.95
N HIS A 801 1.74 30.16 -38.16
CA HIS A 801 2.80 30.94 -37.52
C HIS A 801 3.51 30.17 -36.39
N GLU A 802 4.81 30.42 -36.31
CA GLU A 802 5.78 29.72 -35.46
C GLU A 802 5.55 29.98 -33.96
N ASP A 803 5.77 28.96 -33.13
CA ASP A 803 6.16 29.18 -31.73
C ASP A 803 7.09 28.05 -31.23
N VAL A 804 8.34 28.06 -31.73
CA VAL A 804 9.39 27.10 -31.36
C VAL A 804 10.29 27.72 -30.27
N ALA A 805 9.73 27.97 -29.09
CA ALA A 805 10.48 28.53 -27.95
C ALA A 805 9.89 28.17 -26.56
N GLY A 806 10.25 27.01 -26.00
CA GLY A 806 10.10 26.79 -24.55
C GLY A 806 10.05 25.34 -24.06
N LEU A 807 10.32 25.18 -22.77
CA LEU A 807 9.96 24.02 -21.93
C LEU A 807 10.59 22.66 -22.30
N LEU A 808 11.91 22.64 -22.45
CA LEU A 808 12.68 21.53 -21.87
C LEU A 808 12.78 21.72 -20.33
N PRO A 809 12.92 20.65 -19.53
CA PRO A 809 12.77 20.72 -18.07
C PRO A 809 14.10 20.90 -17.31
N GLU A 810 14.01 21.44 -16.09
CA GLU A 810 14.93 21.18 -14.97
C GLU A 810 14.37 20.05 -14.07
#